data_AF-A0A928S2M0-F1
#
_entry.id   AF-A0A928S2M0-F1
#
_cell.length_a   1.000
_cell.length_b   1.000
_cell.length_c   1.000
_cell.angle_alpha   90.00
_cell.angle_beta   90.00
_cell.angle_gamma   90.00
#
_symmetry.space_group_name_H-M   'P 1'
#
loop_
_entity.id
_entity.type
_entity.pdbx_description
1 polymer ?
#
loop_
_entity_poly.entity_id
_entity_poly.type
_entity_poly.pdbx_seq_one_letter_code
_entity_poly.pdbx_strand_id
1 'polypeptide(L)'
;MRFGVLLRTCVAWASVTGAVHAQPPPDRPGPDESSRGLLRNEPSAFQGYTLFAPLRRTTTYLIDMRGEVVHSWESRFNPGNSAYLLPDGSLLRAARDPHPNFHGGGIGGRIQRFDREGRLVWDFAYADENKCHHHDIEPLPSGNVLVLAWERKTREEAIAAGRNPETIGERGVLWPDHVVEIEPQGPDGGRVVWAWHSWDHLVQDFDPTRANYGKVEDHPERIDVNFDRGSTRLTRPEMQRLRGLGYVGGDDPDEAEANRGGADRPEPQGARGGPDGGGADWHHTNAIDYHPKLDQIVLSVLGFNELWIIDHSTTTAEAAGHTGGRAGRGGDLLYRWGNPQTYRRGKASDQRLFGQHDVQWIDEGLPGAGHLLIFNNGRGRPDGEYSSVDELATPVNADGKYVCPQGEAFGPKELVWTYAARDRRTFFSGHISGAQRLPNGHTLICSGEQGRMFEVTREGDVVWEYRNPFLGAAGPGGPPRRPGADERPEADSARDSESSGSAATNVRNTTGEGADDKDNADRKDAASQGAEGKDAGSQGTEGKKPAGKNAGPSDPTPAKPVGQPANPAEVPARSAPSGTGASPPGGPGKAPGSGQAREPGGRPEGGPGGGPERGPGGGPGRGPGSAEAVFRATRFPADFPGIARLLTRPAPSETADKGEPPSQSTTP
;
A
#
# COMPACT_ATOMS: atom_id res chain seq x y z
N MET A 1 -75.35 27.47 -4.96
CA MET A 1 -76.21 26.63 -4.10
C MET A 1 -75.51 26.56 -2.74
N ARG A 2 -76.12 26.94 -1.60
CA ARG A 2 -77.12 26.20 -0.79
C ARG A 2 -76.58 24.82 -0.34
N PHE A 3 -76.56 24.41 0.95
CA PHE A 3 -76.86 25.11 2.24
C PHE A 3 -76.36 24.26 3.44
N GLY A 4 -76.15 24.86 4.63
CA GLY A 4 -75.92 24.16 5.94
C GLY A 4 -74.47 23.70 6.19
N VAL A 5 -73.76 23.97 7.31
CA VAL A 5 -74.00 24.61 8.64
C VAL A 5 -74.60 23.73 9.75
N LEU A 6 -74.00 23.88 10.96
CA LEU A 6 -74.29 23.36 12.33
C LEU A 6 -73.47 22.14 12.82
N LEU A 7 -72.96 22.07 14.07
CA LEU A 7 -72.59 23.13 15.06
C LEU A 7 -71.67 22.55 16.19
N ARG A 8 -70.87 23.41 16.86
CA ARG A 8 -70.28 23.38 18.25
C ARG A 8 -70.44 22.08 19.09
N THR A 9 -69.42 21.66 19.85
CA THR A 9 -68.99 22.30 21.13
C THR A 9 -67.52 22.06 21.54
N CYS A 10 -67.07 22.77 22.58
CA CYS A 10 -65.74 22.64 23.23
C CYS A 10 -65.80 21.75 24.49
N VAL A 11 -64.64 21.29 25.02
CA VAL A 11 -64.19 21.46 26.43
C VAL A 11 -62.94 20.62 26.78
N ALA A 12 -61.97 21.28 27.44
CA ALA A 12 -60.92 20.82 28.39
C ALA A 12 -59.95 19.64 28.08
N TRP A 13 -58.82 19.68 28.82
CA TRP A 13 -57.81 18.62 28.93
C TRP A 13 -58.24 17.52 29.91
N ALA A 14 -57.67 16.32 29.74
CA ALA A 14 -57.48 15.35 30.82
C ALA A 14 -56.11 14.66 30.65
N SER A 15 -55.26 14.73 31.68
CA SER A 15 -53.95 14.07 31.69
C SER A 15 -54.11 12.59 32.04
N VAL A 16 -53.57 11.69 31.22
CA VAL A 16 -53.49 10.25 31.54
C VAL A 16 -52.03 9.81 31.50
N THR A 17 -51.46 9.51 32.67
CA THR A 17 -50.15 8.90 32.80
C THR A 17 -50.25 7.39 32.56
N GLY A 18 -49.90 6.95 31.35
CA GLY A 18 -49.84 5.54 30.96
C GLY A 18 -48.42 5.14 30.56
N ALA A 19 -47.72 4.37 31.40
CA ALA A 19 -46.41 3.83 31.08
C ALA A 19 -46.53 2.64 30.11
N VAL A 20 -46.47 2.91 28.80
CA VAL A 20 -46.46 1.88 27.77
C VAL A 20 -45.10 1.18 27.78
N HIS A 21 -45.07 -0.11 28.14
CA HIS A 21 -43.91 -0.96 27.85
C HIS A 21 -43.72 -1.04 26.34
N ALA A 22 -42.65 -0.44 25.83
CA ALA A 22 -42.20 -0.68 24.47
C ALA A 22 -41.81 -2.16 24.36
N GLN A 23 -42.50 -2.91 23.49
CA GLN A 23 -42.05 -4.23 23.09
C GLN A 23 -40.67 -4.09 22.42
N PRO A 24 -39.73 -5.04 22.63
CA PRO A 24 -38.52 -5.08 21.81
C PRO A 24 -38.92 -5.22 20.33
N PRO A 25 -38.18 -4.60 19.40
CA PRO A 25 -38.43 -4.81 17.98
C PRO A 25 -38.28 -6.31 17.65
N PRO A 26 -39.09 -6.87 16.74
CA PRO A 26 -38.95 -8.27 16.35
C PRO A 26 -37.56 -8.52 15.79
N ASP A 27 -36.99 -9.69 16.10
CA ASP A 27 -35.65 -10.07 15.67
C ASP A 27 -35.49 -9.91 14.15
N ARG A 28 -34.38 -9.28 13.75
CA ARG A 28 -34.03 -9.23 12.32
C ARG A 28 -33.82 -10.67 11.84
N PRO A 29 -34.40 -11.07 10.70
CA PRO A 29 -34.04 -12.34 10.09
C PRO A 29 -32.52 -12.38 9.83
N GLY A 30 -31.95 -13.58 9.92
CA GLY A 30 -30.57 -13.83 9.52
C GLY A 30 -30.34 -13.48 8.04
N PRO A 31 -29.08 -13.37 7.61
CA PRO A 31 -28.76 -13.00 6.24
C PRO A 31 -29.27 -14.06 5.28
N ASP A 32 -30.06 -13.62 4.31
CA ASP A 32 -30.50 -14.43 3.19
C ASP A 32 -29.30 -14.71 2.26
N GLU A 33 -29.16 -15.96 1.82
CA GLU A 33 -28.16 -16.37 0.83
C GLU A 33 -28.37 -15.66 -0.52
N SER A 34 -29.58 -15.16 -0.80
CA SER A 34 -29.88 -14.29 -1.95
C SER A 34 -29.08 -12.99 -2.00
N SER A 35 -28.37 -12.62 -0.91
CA SER A 35 -27.55 -11.41 -0.83
C SER A 35 -26.11 -11.58 -1.38
N ARG A 36 -25.76 -12.75 -1.92
CA ARG A 36 -24.42 -13.09 -2.44
C ARG A 36 -24.47 -13.60 -3.89
N GLY A 37 -23.31 -13.68 -4.54
CA GLY A 37 -23.20 -13.97 -5.97
C GLY A 37 -23.52 -12.74 -6.82
N LEU A 38 -24.09 -12.94 -8.00
CA LEU A 38 -24.51 -11.86 -8.89
C LEU A 38 -25.79 -11.19 -8.39
N LEU A 39 -25.75 -9.87 -8.20
CA LEU A 39 -26.88 -9.06 -7.73
C LEU A 39 -27.46 -8.14 -8.83
N ARG A 40 -26.65 -7.78 -9.83
CA ARG A 40 -27.08 -7.03 -11.03
C ARG A 40 -26.17 -7.33 -12.22
N ASN A 41 -26.75 -7.41 -13.42
CA ASN A 41 -26.04 -7.37 -14.71
C ASN A 41 -26.95 -6.76 -15.78
N GLU A 42 -26.86 -5.45 -15.98
CA GLU A 42 -27.59 -4.73 -17.03
C GLU A 42 -26.86 -4.89 -18.39
N PRO A 43 -27.56 -4.88 -19.54
CA PRO A 43 -26.93 -5.07 -20.86
C PRO A 43 -25.86 -4.02 -21.25
N SER A 44 -25.75 -2.91 -20.53
CA SER A 44 -24.73 -1.87 -20.70
C SER A 44 -23.43 -2.14 -19.93
N ALA A 45 -23.38 -3.15 -19.06
CA ALA A 45 -22.17 -3.53 -18.32
C ALA A 45 -21.06 -4.02 -19.26
N PHE A 46 -19.80 -3.71 -18.92
CA PHE A 46 -18.64 -4.11 -19.72
C PHE A 46 -18.47 -5.63 -19.71
N GLN A 47 -18.63 -6.27 -20.87
CA GLN A 47 -18.56 -7.72 -20.99
C GLN A 47 -17.12 -8.23 -20.92
N GLY A 48 -16.84 -9.13 -19.98
CA GLY A 48 -15.51 -9.69 -19.75
C GLY A 48 -15.49 -10.66 -18.58
N TYR A 49 -14.33 -10.78 -17.95
CA TYR A 49 -14.10 -11.69 -16.82
C TYR A 49 -13.46 -10.94 -15.66
N THR A 50 -13.84 -11.24 -14.42
CA THR A 50 -13.37 -10.52 -13.23
C THR A 50 -12.50 -11.43 -12.37
N LEU A 51 -11.25 -11.03 -12.14
CA LEU A 51 -10.29 -11.71 -11.27
C LEU A 51 -10.38 -11.12 -9.85
N PHE A 52 -10.38 -11.97 -8.82
CA PHE A 52 -10.25 -11.54 -7.43
C PHE A 52 -9.68 -12.62 -6.49
N ALA A 53 -9.08 -12.18 -5.38
CA ALA A 53 -8.56 -13.02 -4.30
C ALA A 53 -9.20 -12.62 -2.95
N PRO A 54 -10.03 -13.48 -2.34
CA PRO A 54 -10.55 -13.25 -0.98
C PRO A 54 -9.44 -13.41 0.08
N LEU A 55 -9.40 -12.50 1.06
CA LEU A 55 -8.26 -12.32 1.98
C LEU A 55 -7.97 -13.50 2.94
N ARG A 56 -8.90 -14.44 3.09
CA ARG A 56 -8.83 -15.63 3.95
C ARG A 56 -9.09 -16.91 3.15
N ARG A 57 -8.80 -16.89 1.85
CA ARG A 57 -8.83 -18.03 0.93
C ARG A 57 -7.47 -18.21 0.27
N THR A 58 -7.01 -19.45 0.23
CA THR A 58 -5.87 -19.90 -0.58
C THR A 58 -6.13 -19.79 -2.08
N THR A 59 -7.40 -19.84 -2.50
CA THR A 59 -7.89 -19.79 -3.89
C THR A 59 -7.99 -18.37 -4.46
N THR A 60 -7.52 -18.18 -5.69
CA THR A 60 -7.81 -16.99 -6.53
C THR A 60 -8.83 -17.38 -7.60
N TYR A 61 -9.86 -16.55 -7.83
CA TYR A 61 -10.99 -16.86 -8.70
C TYR A 61 -11.06 -15.94 -9.93
N LEU A 62 -11.45 -16.51 -11.06
CA LEU A 62 -11.85 -15.80 -12.28
C LEU A 62 -13.32 -16.11 -12.57
N ILE A 63 -14.19 -15.10 -12.49
CA ILE A 63 -15.63 -15.21 -12.79
C ILE A 63 -15.99 -14.56 -14.13
N ASP A 64 -17.07 -15.03 -14.76
CA ASP A 64 -17.69 -14.34 -15.89
C ASP A 64 -18.81 -13.37 -15.48
N MET A 65 -19.43 -12.70 -16.45
CA MET A 65 -20.47 -11.70 -16.21
C MET A 65 -21.74 -12.23 -15.52
N ARG A 66 -21.98 -13.56 -15.51
CA ARG A 66 -23.08 -14.20 -14.76
C ARG A 66 -22.68 -14.49 -13.30
N GLY A 67 -21.43 -14.25 -12.93
CA GLY A 67 -20.88 -14.55 -11.60
C GLY A 67 -20.35 -15.98 -11.45
N GLU A 68 -20.37 -16.77 -12.52
CA GLU A 68 -19.91 -18.16 -12.54
C GLU A 68 -18.40 -18.24 -12.57
N VAL A 69 -17.80 -19.13 -11.77
CA VAL A 69 -16.35 -19.37 -11.79
C VAL A 69 -15.98 -20.14 -13.06
N VAL A 70 -15.19 -19.51 -13.93
CA VAL A 70 -14.68 -20.13 -15.17
C VAL A 70 -13.26 -20.68 -15.01
N HIS A 71 -12.49 -20.16 -14.05
CA HIS A 71 -11.18 -20.69 -13.67
C HIS A 71 -10.82 -20.31 -12.23
N SER A 72 -9.92 -21.07 -11.61
CA SER A 72 -9.36 -20.75 -10.29
C SER A 72 -7.98 -21.36 -10.09
N TRP A 73 -7.13 -20.67 -9.34
CA TRP A 73 -5.79 -21.13 -8.95
C TRP A 73 -5.72 -21.34 -7.44
N GLU A 74 -5.15 -22.47 -7.01
CA GLU A 74 -5.07 -22.85 -5.60
C GLU A 74 -3.63 -22.76 -5.08
N SER A 75 -3.38 -21.86 -4.12
CA SER A 75 -2.10 -21.79 -3.40
C SER A 75 -2.14 -22.65 -2.12
N ARG A 76 -1.01 -22.76 -1.44
CA ARG A 76 -0.93 -23.22 -0.04
C ARG A 76 -1.02 -22.06 0.97
N PHE A 77 -0.99 -20.82 0.48
CA PHE A 77 -0.95 -19.61 1.29
C PHE A 77 -2.13 -18.67 1.01
N ASN A 78 -2.60 -17.97 2.04
CA ASN A 78 -3.51 -16.83 1.87
C ASN A 78 -2.82 -15.72 1.04
N PRO A 79 -3.58 -14.84 0.36
CA PRO A 79 -3.00 -13.78 -0.46
C PRO A 79 -2.25 -12.75 0.39
N GLY A 80 -1.12 -12.29 -0.14
CA GLY A 80 -0.47 -11.05 0.30
C GLY A 80 -1.14 -9.84 -0.35
N ASN A 81 -2.48 -9.81 -0.34
CA ASN A 81 -3.38 -8.88 -1.02
C ASN A 81 -3.53 -9.03 -2.55
N SER A 82 -2.57 -8.64 -3.41
CA SER A 82 -2.84 -8.47 -4.87
C SER A 82 -2.63 -9.70 -5.78
N ALA A 83 -3.23 -9.67 -6.98
CA ALA A 83 -3.22 -10.75 -7.98
C ALA A 83 -3.51 -10.24 -9.41
N TYR A 84 -2.81 -10.80 -10.40
CA TYR A 84 -2.74 -10.35 -11.79
C TYR A 84 -2.83 -11.53 -12.78
N LEU A 85 -3.73 -11.43 -13.78
CA LEU A 85 -3.78 -12.36 -14.91
C LEU A 85 -2.89 -11.84 -16.05
N LEU A 86 -1.88 -12.63 -16.44
CA LEU A 86 -0.91 -12.24 -17.45
C LEU A 86 -1.35 -12.63 -18.89
N PRO A 87 -0.79 -12.01 -19.95
CA PRO A 87 -1.17 -12.28 -21.35
C PRO A 87 -0.87 -13.69 -21.87
N ASP A 88 -0.13 -14.51 -21.12
CA ASP A 88 0.10 -15.94 -21.38
C ASP A 88 -0.94 -16.87 -20.72
N GLY A 89 -1.84 -16.31 -19.91
CA GLY A 89 -2.84 -17.06 -19.13
C GLY A 89 -2.35 -17.53 -17.77
N SER A 90 -1.12 -17.19 -17.37
CA SER A 90 -0.60 -17.44 -16.02
C SER A 90 -1.11 -16.39 -15.03
N LEU A 91 -1.26 -16.80 -13.77
CA LEU A 91 -1.56 -15.92 -12.64
C LEU A 91 -0.27 -15.56 -11.93
N LEU A 92 0.06 -14.27 -11.83
CA LEU A 92 1.01 -13.74 -10.85
C LEU A 92 0.23 -13.27 -9.62
N ARG A 93 0.69 -13.57 -8.40
CA ARG A 93 0.04 -13.09 -7.18
C ARG A 93 0.98 -12.92 -6.01
N ALA A 94 0.60 -12.01 -5.12
CA ALA A 94 1.12 -11.94 -3.79
C ALA A 94 0.63 -13.13 -2.93
N ALA A 95 1.45 -13.54 -1.97
CA ALA A 95 1.17 -14.56 -0.98
C ALA A 95 1.73 -14.15 0.38
N ARG A 96 1.17 -14.74 1.44
CA ARG A 96 1.73 -14.62 2.79
C ARG A 96 2.87 -15.59 2.95
N ASP A 97 3.98 -15.12 3.48
CA ASP A 97 5.00 -16.00 4.04
C ASP A 97 4.46 -16.66 5.33
N PRO A 98 4.75 -17.94 5.61
CA PRO A 98 4.31 -18.59 6.85
C PRO A 98 5.01 -18.06 8.12
N HIS A 99 6.18 -17.41 8.01
CA HIS A 99 6.98 -16.98 9.17
C HIS A 99 7.44 -15.51 9.06
N PRO A 100 6.51 -14.54 8.97
CA PRO A 100 6.84 -13.14 8.77
C PRO A 100 7.43 -12.49 10.04
N ASN A 101 8.58 -11.85 9.92
CA ASN A 101 9.22 -11.08 11.01
C ASN A 101 8.61 -9.68 11.22
N PHE A 102 7.79 -9.22 10.26
CA PHE A 102 7.04 -7.98 10.28
C PHE A 102 5.57 -8.29 10.58
N HIS A 103 4.83 -7.35 11.16
CA HIS A 103 3.44 -7.56 11.60
C HIS A 103 2.51 -6.35 11.32
N GLY A 104 2.74 -5.66 10.21
CA GLY A 104 1.86 -4.58 9.73
C GLY A 104 0.55 -5.06 9.10
N GLY A 105 -0.28 -4.13 8.66
CA GLY A 105 -1.47 -4.46 7.85
C GLY A 105 -1.10 -4.82 6.42
N GLY A 106 -1.90 -5.66 5.76
CA GLY A 106 -1.69 -6.03 4.35
C GLY A 106 -0.40 -6.82 4.06
N ILE A 107 0.14 -7.51 5.07
CA ILE A 107 1.39 -8.26 4.98
C ILE A 107 1.38 -9.34 3.88
N GLY A 108 2.51 -9.47 3.18
CA GLY A 108 2.79 -10.52 2.20
C GLY A 108 4.04 -11.31 2.57
N GLY A 109 5.18 -10.92 2.01
CA GLY A 109 6.47 -11.60 2.15
C GLY A 109 6.75 -12.66 1.09
N ARG A 110 5.76 -13.06 0.28
CA ARG A 110 5.91 -14.07 -0.78
C ARG A 110 5.23 -13.66 -2.08
N ILE A 111 5.76 -14.13 -3.20
CA ILE A 111 5.29 -13.89 -4.57
C ILE A 111 5.23 -15.23 -5.29
N GLN A 112 4.18 -15.49 -6.05
CA GLN A 112 3.97 -16.76 -6.74
C GLN A 112 3.45 -16.56 -8.16
N ARG A 113 3.91 -17.39 -9.10
CA ARG A 113 3.31 -17.53 -10.43
C ARG A 113 2.77 -18.94 -10.63
N PHE A 114 1.52 -19.04 -11.06
CA PHE A 114 0.87 -20.29 -11.44
C PHE A 114 0.57 -20.26 -12.93
N ASP A 115 0.79 -21.35 -13.66
CA ASP A 115 0.42 -21.43 -15.07
C ASP A 115 -1.11 -21.54 -15.28
N ARG A 116 -1.52 -21.57 -16.54
CA ARG A 116 -2.93 -21.67 -16.95
C ARG A 116 -3.56 -23.03 -16.60
N GLU A 117 -2.76 -24.03 -16.24
CA GLU A 117 -3.20 -25.34 -15.75
C GLU A 117 -3.30 -25.38 -14.21
N GLY A 118 -2.97 -24.29 -13.52
CA GLY A 118 -3.01 -24.19 -12.06
C GLY A 118 -1.76 -24.71 -11.35
N ARG A 119 -0.66 -24.99 -12.08
CA ARG A 119 0.59 -25.48 -11.50
C ARG A 119 1.46 -24.31 -11.07
N LEU A 120 2.02 -24.39 -9.87
CA LEU A 120 3.02 -23.44 -9.38
C LEU A 120 4.30 -23.56 -10.23
N VAL A 121 4.71 -22.47 -10.89
CA VAL A 121 5.89 -22.41 -11.77
C VAL A 121 6.95 -21.41 -11.27
N TRP A 122 6.61 -20.55 -10.32
CA TRP A 122 7.54 -19.69 -9.59
C TRP A 122 7.05 -19.46 -8.17
N ASP A 123 7.92 -19.57 -7.16
CA ASP A 123 7.65 -19.20 -5.76
C ASP A 123 8.88 -18.51 -5.16
N PHE A 124 8.73 -17.25 -4.74
CA PHE A 124 9.83 -16.45 -4.19
C PHE A 124 9.44 -15.79 -2.87
N ALA A 125 10.29 -15.98 -1.85
CA ALA A 125 10.19 -15.30 -0.58
C ALA A 125 11.01 -14.00 -0.62
N TYR A 126 10.34 -12.87 -0.40
CA TYR A 126 10.98 -11.56 -0.19
C TYR A 126 10.66 -11.09 1.23
N ALA A 127 11.08 -11.90 2.20
CA ALA A 127 10.95 -11.65 3.63
C ALA A 127 12.17 -12.24 4.39
N ASP A 128 12.71 -11.46 5.31
CA ASP A 128 13.71 -11.86 6.30
C ASP A 128 13.55 -10.99 7.57
N GLU A 129 14.56 -10.92 8.43
CA GLU A 129 14.56 -10.12 9.67
C GLU A 129 14.63 -8.60 9.44
N ASN A 130 15.06 -8.17 8.25
CA ASN A 130 15.35 -6.78 7.89
C ASN A 130 14.43 -6.23 6.79
N LYS A 131 13.70 -7.07 6.04
CA LYS A 131 12.70 -6.64 5.05
C LYS A 131 11.50 -7.60 4.91
N CYS A 132 10.38 -7.11 4.42
CA CYS A 132 9.21 -7.95 4.05
C CYS A 132 8.32 -7.27 3.00
N HIS A 133 8.02 -7.95 1.89
CA HIS A 133 7.02 -7.50 0.90
C HIS A 133 5.62 -7.33 1.53
N HIS A 134 4.89 -6.28 1.15
CA HIS A 134 3.51 -6.06 1.55
C HIS A 134 2.64 -5.49 0.43
N HIS A 135 1.35 -5.77 0.54
CA HIS A 135 0.26 -5.26 -0.29
C HIS A 135 0.31 -5.59 -1.79
N ASP A 136 1.37 -5.22 -2.49
CA ASP A 136 1.29 -5.08 -3.94
C ASP A 136 2.60 -5.28 -4.69
N ILE A 137 2.44 -5.71 -5.94
CA ILE A 137 3.48 -6.03 -6.92
C ILE A 137 2.97 -5.60 -8.29
N GLU A 138 3.85 -5.18 -9.22
CA GLU A 138 3.43 -4.82 -10.58
C GLU A 138 4.23 -5.59 -11.64
N PRO A 139 3.58 -6.42 -12.51
CA PRO A 139 4.25 -7.14 -13.59
C PRO A 139 4.73 -6.22 -14.73
N LEU A 140 6.04 -6.09 -14.90
CA LEU A 140 6.61 -5.25 -15.94
C LEU A 140 6.58 -5.91 -17.34
N PRO A 141 6.54 -5.11 -18.43
CA PRO A 141 6.66 -5.61 -19.80
C PRO A 141 7.95 -6.38 -20.11
N SER A 142 8.99 -6.24 -19.28
CA SER A 142 10.23 -7.02 -19.32
C SER A 142 10.06 -8.48 -18.89
N GLY A 143 8.95 -8.82 -18.21
CA GLY A 143 8.78 -10.07 -17.48
C GLY A 143 9.30 -10.04 -16.04
N ASN A 144 9.90 -8.92 -15.63
CA ASN A 144 10.27 -8.66 -14.24
C ASN A 144 9.04 -8.22 -13.42
N VAL A 145 9.21 -8.13 -12.10
CA VAL A 145 8.14 -7.73 -11.18
C VAL A 145 8.67 -6.62 -10.26
N LEU A 146 7.97 -5.48 -10.22
CA LEU A 146 8.16 -4.49 -9.16
C LEU A 146 7.53 -5.00 -7.87
N VAL A 147 8.21 -4.84 -6.74
CA VAL A 147 7.80 -5.37 -5.45
C VAL A 147 7.94 -4.28 -4.40
N LEU A 148 6.82 -3.99 -3.72
CA LEU A 148 6.75 -3.06 -2.60
C LEU A 148 7.07 -3.79 -1.29
N ALA A 149 7.95 -3.24 -0.45
CA ALA A 149 8.35 -3.86 0.79
C ALA A 149 8.68 -2.86 1.90
N TRP A 150 8.52 -3.32 3.15
CA TRP A 150 9.08 -2.65 4.31
C TRP A 150 10.57 -3.01 4.40
N GLU A 151 11.39 -2.08 4.86
CA GLU A 151 12.69 -2.37 5.45
C GLU A 151 12.74 -1.94 6.93
N ARG A 152 13.62 -2.54 7.73
CA ARG A 152 13.70 -2.30 9.16
C ARG A 152 14.81 -1.29 9.50
N LYS A 153 14.45 -0.20 10.18
CA LYS A 153 15.39 0.73 10.82
C LYS A 153 15.25 0.68 12.34
N THR A 154 16.37 0.75 13.08
CA THR A 154 16.34 0.87 14.55
C THR A 154 15.99 2.29 14.99
N ARG A 155 15.71 2.44 16.29
CA ARG A 155 15.54 3.75 16.93
C ARG A 155 16.77 4.64 16.76
N GLU A 156 17.97 4.07 16.87
CA GLU A 156 19.24 4.77 16.75
C GLU A 156 19.46 5.27 15.32
N GLU A 157 19.15 4.45 14.32
CA GLU A 157 19.21 4.83 12.90
C GLU A 157 18.20 5.94 12.57
N ALA A 158 16.97 5.84 13.07
CA ALA A 158 15.96 6.88 12.87
C ALA A 158 16.37 8.22 13.51
N ILE A 159 16.90 8.20 14.74
CA ILE A 159 17.39 9.42 15.42
C ILE A 159 18.66 9.95 14.73
N ALA A 160 19.52 9.09 14.18
CA ALA A 160 20.65 9.50 13.36
C ALA A 160 20.19 10.21 12.07
N ALA A 161 19.10 9.75 11.47
CA ALA A 161 18.39 10.40 10.37
C ALA A 161 17.53 11.62 10.79
N GLY A 162 17.59 12.06 12.04
CA GLY A 162 16.91 13.28 12.51
C GLY A 162 15.44 13.12 12.91
N ARG A 163 14.95 11.89 13.11
CA ARG A 163 13.68 11.63 13.80
C ARG A 163 13.74 12.13 15.25
N ASN A 164 12.70 12.84 15.69
CA ASN A 164 12.55 13.27 17.08
C ASN A 164 12.55 12.05 18.02
N PRO A 165 13.46 11.96 19.00
CA PRO A 165 13.48 10.87 19.98
C PRO A 165 12.17 10.69 20.77
N GLU A 166 11.33 11.73 20.88
CA GLU A 166 10.02 11.65 21.55
C GLU A 166 8.95 10.95 20.71
N THR A 167 9.09 10.91 19.38
CA THR A 167 8.14 10.27 18.45
C THR A 167 8.54 8.83 18.07
N ILE A 168 9.51 8.25 18.79
CA ILE A 168 9.90 6.84 18.69
C ILE A 168 10.29 6.28 20.07
N GLY A 169 9.48 5.36 20.60
CA GLY A 169 9.65 4.78 21.94
C GLY A 169 10.98 4.00 22.09
N GLU A 170 11.40 3.72 23.33
CA GLU A 170 12.76 3.23 23.65
C GLU A 170 13.17 1.93 22.92
N ARG A 171 12.23 1.02 22.69
CA ARG A 171 12.44 -0.22 21.90
C ARG A 171 11.83 -0.13 20.49
N GLY A 172 11.65 1.09 20.00
CA GLY A 172 11.02 1.37 18.71
C GLY A 172 11.87 0.91 17.54
N VAL A 173 11.18 0.61 16.44
CA VAL A 173 11.73 0.43 15.10
C VAL A 173 10.86 1.24 14.16
N LEU A 174 11.43 1.67 13.04
CA LEU A 174 10.69 2.36 11.98
C LEU A 174 10.74 1.49 10.72
N TRP A 175 9.61 1.38 10.03
CA TRP A 175 9.46 0.64 8.77
C TRP A 175 9.11 1.65 7.66
N PRO A 176 10.12 2.32 7.07
CA PRO A 176 9.99 2.94 5.76
C PRO A 176 9.77 1.87 4.68
N ASP A 177 9.31 2.31 3.51
CA ASP A 177 9.04 1.45 2.37
C ASP A 177 10.12 1.62 1.29
N HIS A 178 10.51 0.51 0.68
CA HIS A 178 11.37 0.46 -0.50
C HIS A 178 10.70 -0.32 -1.63
N VAL A 179 11.16 -0.06 -2.85
CA VAL A 179 10.69 -0.72 -4.08
C VAL A 179 11.88 -1.41 -4.72
N VAL A 180 11.69 -2.64 -5.19
CA VAL A 180 12.70 -3.36 -6.00
C VAL A 180 12.09 -3.90 -7.28
N GLU A 181 12.87 -3.89 -8.36
CA GLU A 181 12.58 -4.70 -9.55
C GLU A 181 13.29 -6.06 -9.38
N ILE A 182 12.53 -7.15 -9.49
CA ILE A 182 13.03 -8.52 -9.41
C ILE A 182 12.88 -9.21 -10.77
N GLU A 183 14.00 -9.74 -11.28
CA GLU A 183 14.01 -10.77 -12.31
C GLU A 183 13.59 -12.12 -11.67
N PRO A 184 12.47 -12.74 -12.10
CA PRO A 184 12.05 -14.04 -11.60
C PRO A 184 13.03 -15.14 -11.99
N GLN A 185 13.43 -15.98 -11.03
CA GLN A 185 14.25 -17.16 -11.29
C GLN A 185 13.39 -18.40 -10.98
N GLY A 186 13.19 -19.25 -11.97
CA GLY A 186 12.27 -20.39 -11.89
C GLY A 186 13.02 -21.71 -11.59
N PRO A 187 12.45 -22.60 -10.76
CA PRO A 187 11.13 -22.53 -10.13
C PRO A 187 11.10 -21.71 -8.82
N ASP A 188 12.26 -21.33 -8.29
CA ASP A 188 12.40 -20.58 -7.04
C ASP A 188 13.57 -19.59 -7.08
N GLY A 189 13.46 -18.52 -6.29
CA GLY A 189 14.44 -17.44 -6.23
C GLY A 189 14.11 -16.23 -7.12
N GLY A 190 14.99 -15.23 -7.10
CA GLY A 190 14.82 -14.01 -7.88
C GLY A 190 16.02 -13.08 -7.68
N ARG A 191 16.41 -12.34 -8.72
CA ARG A 191 17.51 -11.35 -8.64
C ARG A 191 16.94 -9.94 -8.64
N VAL A 192 17.22 -9.18 -7.59
CA VAL A 192 16.99 -7.72 -7.59
C VAL A 192 17.90 -7.09 -8.66
N VAL A 193 17.31 -6.37 -9.61
CA VAL A 193 18.01 -5.72 -10.74
C VAL A 193 17.94 -4.19 -10.67
N TRP A 194 16.91 -3.64 -9.99
CA TRP A 194 16.80 -2.23 -9.64
C TRP A 194 16.24 -2.09 -8.22
N ALA A 195 16.53 -0.98 -7.53
CA ALA A 195 16.01 -0.69 -6.20
C ALA A 195 15.95 0.82 -5.92
N TRP A 196 14.93 1.25 -5.18
CA TRP A 196 14.76 2.59 -4.63
C TRP A 196 14.32 2.50 -3.17
N HIS A 197 14.91 3.32 -2.31
CA HIS A 197 14.67 3.33 -0.87
C HIS A 197 14.19 4.70 -0.43
N SER A 198 13.01 4.80 0.20
CA SER A 198 12.51 6.10 0.68
C SER A 198 13.41 6.73 1.75
N TRP A 199 14.28 5.91 2.38
CA TRP A 199 15.24 6.31 3.39
C TRP A 199 16.37 7.22 2.88
N ASP A 200 16.64 7.20 1.56
CA ASP A 200 17.71 8.01 0.96
C ASP A 200 17.22 9.45 0.63
N HIS A 201 15.90 9.68 0.64
CA HIS A 201 15.25 10.93 0.21
C HIS A 201 14.71 11.77 1.38
N LEU A 202 15.31 11.62 2.57
CA LEU A 202 14.85 12.27 3.80
C LEU A 202 15.25 13.75 3.91
N VAL A 203 14.42 14.52 4.61
CA VAL A 203 14.66 15.89 5.09
C VAL A 203 14.06 16.06 6.48
N GLN A 204 14.51 17.05 7.26
CA GLN A 204 13.83 17.48 8.49
C GLN A 204 14.30 18.87 8.97
N ASP A 205 13.47 19.59 9.71
CA ASP A 205 13.78 20.90 10.31
C ASP A 205 13.78 20.89 11.86
N PHE A 206 13.91 19.72 12.47
CA PHE A 206 13.89 19.50 13.93
C PHE A 206 15.28 19.61 14.58
N ASP A 207 16.27 18.85 14.09
CA ASP A 207 17.62 18.78 14.65
C ASP A 207 18.65 19.37 13.65
N PRO A 208 19.14 20.61 13.89
CA PRO A 208 20.11 21.29 13.02
C PRO A 208 21.53 20.72 13.05
N THR A 209 21.77 19.62 13.78
CA THR A 209 23.07 18.94 13.81
C THR A 209 23.18 17.76 12.83
N ARG A 210 22.10 17.40 12.12
CA ARG A 210 22.05 16.25 11.19
C ARG A 210 22.32 16.64 9.75
N ALA A 211 22.87 15.70 8.99
CA ALA A 211 23.25 15.90 7.59
C ALA A 211 22.07 16.19 6.65
N ASN A 212 20.85 15.75 7.00
CA ASN A 212 19.62 15.99 6.26
C ASN A 212 18.79 17.19 6.79
N TYR A 213 19.39 18.05 7.63
CA TYR A 213 18.69 19.24 8.11
C TYR A 213 18.41 20.21 6.96
N GLY A 214 17.14 20.55 6.77
CA GLY A 214 16.67 21.47 5.76
C GLY A 214 15.22 21.85 6.01
N LYS A 215 14.85 23.06 5.63
CA LYS A 215 13.46 23.51 5.67
C LYS A 215 12.60 22.61 4.78
N VAL A 216 11.69 21.84 5.35
CA VAL A 216 10.85 20.91 4.57
C VAL A 216 9.97 21.66 3.56
N GLU A 217 9.57 22.90 3.86
CA GLU A 217 8.84 23.78 2.91
C GLU A 217 9.62 24.06 1.60
N ASP A 218 10.95 24.08 1.65
CA ASP A 218 11.82 24.32 0.49
C ASP A 218 12.09 23.02 -0.30
N HIS A 219 11.83 21.85 0.28
CA HIS A 219 12.14 20.51 -0.24
C HIS A 219 10.90 19.62 -0.49
N PRO A 220 9.98 20.00 -1.39
CA PRO A 220 8.80 19.19 -1.72
C PRO A 220 9.16 17.83 -2.33
N GLU A 221 10.35 17.68 -2.91
CA GLU A 221 10.91 16.45 -3.46
C GLU A 221 11.41 15.44 -2.41
N ARG A 222 11.40 15.81 -1.12
CA ARG A 222 11.92 15.00 -0.01
C ARG A 222 10.86 14.62 1.02
N ILE A 223 11.15 13.59 1.81
CA ILE A 223 10.23 13.01 2.80
C ILE A 223 10.63 13.51 4.19
N ASP A 224 9.71 14.15 4.91
CA ASP A 224 9.95 14.57 6.29
C ASP A 224 9.94 13.36 7.22
N VAL A 225 11.10 12.98 7.76
CA VAL A 225 11.21 11.84 8.70
C VAL A 225 10.38 12.04 9.98
N ASN A 226 10.02 13.28 10.30
CA ASN A 226 9.19 13.65 11.46
C ASN A 226 7.69 13.76 11.14
N PHE A 227 7.27 13.57 9.88
CA PHE A 227 5.85 13.47 9.59
C PHE A 227 5.30 12.10 10.00
N ASP A 228 4.31 12.12 10.88
CA ASP A 228 3.38 11.02 11.13
C ASP A 228 1.95 11.50 10.84
N ARG A 229 1.03 10.56 10.56
CA ARG A 229 -0.42 10.81 10.47
C ARG A 229 -1.06 11.34 11.76
N GLY A 230 -0.28 11.47 12.84
CA GLY A 230 -0.76 11.55 14.22
C GLY A 230 -1.39 10.23 14.67
N SER A 231 -1.49 10.01 15.98
CA SER A 231 -1.99 8.74 16.52
C SER A 231 -3.52 8.58 16.41
N THR A 232 -4.01 8.40 15.18
CA THR A 232 -5.29 7.71 14.90
C THR A 232 -5.13 6.20 15.14
N ARG A 233 -4.62 5.86 16.34
CA ARG A 233 -4.50 4.51 16.90
C ARG A 233 -5.78 3.76 16.56
N LEU A 234 -5.65 2.66 15.82
CA LEU A 234 -6.76 1.76 15.56
C LEU A 234 -7.32 1.30 16.91
N THR A 235 -8.56 1.67 17.20
CA THR A 235 -9.22 1.32 18.45
C THR A 235 -9.30 -0.20 18.58
N ARG A 236 -9.41 -0.74 19.80
CA ARG A 236 -9.52 -2.21 20.00
C ARG A 236 -10.62 -2.85 19.13
N PRO A 237 -11.81 -2.25 18.93
CA PRO A 237 -12.80 -2.73 17.95
C PRO A 237 -12.34 -2.68 16.49
N GLU A 238 -11.62 -1.64 16.04
CA GLU A 238 -11.06 -1.58 14.69
C GLU A 238 -9.96 -2.63 14.48
N MET A 239 -9.05 -2.82 15.44
CA MET A 239 -8.05 -3.89 15.39
C MET A 239 -8.68 -5.28 15.35
N GLN A 240 -9.73 -5.52 16.15
CA GLN A 240 -10.49 -6.77 16.12
C GLN A 240 -11.25 -6.95 14.80
N ARG A 241 -11.77 -5.87 14.21
CA ARG A 241 -12.42 -5.87 12.89
C ARG A 241 -11.41 -6.21 11.79
N LEU A 242 -10.24 -5.58 11.75
CA LEU A 242 -9.18 -5.84 10.77
C LEU A 242 -8.59 -7.25 10.89
N ARG A 243 -8.29 -7.73 12.10
CA ARG A 243 -7.97 -9.14 12.35
C ARG A 243 -9.11 -10.05 11.85
N GLY A 244 -10.36 -9.68 12.11
CA GLY A 244 -11.56 -10.37 11.62
C GLY A 244 -11.78 -10.34 10.10
N LEU A 245 -11.14 -9.43 9.36
CA LEU A 245 -11.07 -9.44 7.89
C LEU A 245 -9.87 -10.26 7.37
N GLY A 246 -8.89 -10.55 8.24
CA GLY A 246 -7.61 -11.17 7.87
C GLY A 246 -6.53 -10.17 7.46
N TYR A 247 -6.79 -8.87 7.55
CA TYR A 247 -5.85 -7.81 7.10
C TYR A 247 -4.64 -7.63 8.04
N VAL A 248 -4.74 -8.09 9.29
CA VAL A 248 -3.71 -7.98 10.34
C VAL A 248 -3.65 -9.29 11.13
N GLY A 249 -2.45 -9.72 11.52
CA GLY A 249 -2.21 -10.93 12.32
C GLY A 249 -1.88 -12.17 11.49
N GLY A 250 -1.30 -13.19 12.13
CA GLY A 250 -0.96 -14.45 11.49
C GLY A 250 -2.16 -15.37 11.27
N ASP A 251 -1.95 -16.42 10.48
CA ASP A 251 -2.91 -17.52 10.27
C ASP A 251 -2.67 -18.71 11.23
N ASP A 252 -1.83 -18.52 12.25
CA ASP A 252 -1.44 -19.54 13.23
C ASP A 252 -2.55 -19.80 14.27
N PRO A 253 -3.05 -21.04 14.42
CA PRO A 253 -4.02 -21.37 15.46
C PRO A 253 -3.49 -21.14 16.89
N ASP A 254 -2.17 -21.24 17.12
CA ASP A 254 -1.59 -21.03 18.45
C ASP A 254 -1.57 -19.55 18.85
N GLU A 255 -1.61 -18.58 17.93
CA GLU A 255 -1.86 -17.17 18.28
C GLU A 255 -3.24 -16.99 18.94
N ALA A 256 -4.25 -17.79 18.57
CA ALA A 256 -5.60 -17.70 19.10
C ALA A 256 -5.75 -18.27 20.53
N GLU A 257 -4.86 -19.20 20.93
CA GLU A 257 -4.77 -19.70 22.31
C GLU A 257 -3.75 -18.92 23.16
N ALA A 258 -2.63 -18.47 22.58
CA ALA A 258 -1.61 -17.70 23.30
C ALA A 258 -2.18 -16.42 23.93
N ASN A 259 -3.14 -15.77 23.25
CA ASN A 259 -3.86 -14.60 23.76
C ASN A 259 -4.88 -14.91 24.90
N ARG A 260 -4.97 -16.16 25.37
CA ARG A 260 -5.70 -16.56 26.60
C ARG A 260 -4.78 -16.75 27.81
N GLY A 261 -3.46 -16.76 27.61
CA GLY A 261 -2.47 -16.89 28.67
C GLY A 261 -2.34 -15.62 29.52
N GLY A 262 -2.11 -15.79 30.83
CA GLY A 262 -1.77 -14.68 31.73
C GLY A 262 -0.39 -14.05 31.42
N ALA A 263 -0.15 -12.86 31.95
CA ALA A 263 0.93 -11.94 31.55
C ALA A 263 2.39 -12.37 31.86
N ASP A 264 2.61 -13.61 32.32
CA ASP A 264 3.91 -14.10 32.81
C ASP A 264 4.56 -15.16 31.88
N ARG A 265 4.48 -14.96 30.56
CA ARG A 265 5.32 -15.70 29.58
C ARG A 265 6.29 -14.74 28.88
N PRO A 266 7.57 -15.11 28.69
CA PRO A 266 8.52 -14.29 27.94
C PRO A 266 8.08 -14.18 26.47
N GLU A 267 8.08 -12.97 25.92
CA GLU A 267 7.66 -12.75 24.53
C GLU A 267 8.65 -13.33 23.52
N PRO A 268 8.18 -13.82 22.35
CA PRO A 268 9.05 -14.20 21.24
C PRO A 268 9.86 -13.00 20.74
N GLN A 269 11.15 -13.23 20.43
CA GLN A 269 12.10 -12.21 19.98
C GLN A 269 11.94 -11.84 18.49
N GLY A 270 10.71 -11.57 18.05
CA GLY A 270 10.43 -10.95 16.76
C GLY A 270 10.43 -9.42 16.87
N ALA A 271 10.51 -8.72 15.73
CA ALA A 271 10.37 -7.26 15.68
C ALA A 271 8.90 -6.85 15.84
N ARG A 272 8.28 -7.19 16.98
CA ARG A 272 6.95 -6.70 17.36
C ARG A 272 6.99 -5.18 17.38
N GLY A 273 6.25 -4.53 16.48
CA GLY A 273 5.90 -3.13 16.65
C GLY A 273 5.32 -2.96 18.05
N GLY A 274 5.89 -2.04 18.85
CA GLY A 274 5.62 -1.94 20.28
C GLY A 274 4.12 -1.87 20.61
N PRO A 275 3.70 -2.24 21.84
CA PRO A 275 2.43 -2.91 22.21
C PRO A 275 1.08 -2.37 21.70
N ASP A 276 1.06 -1.24 21.00
CA ASP A 276 -0.05 -0.72 20.19
C ASP A 276 -0.11 -1.32 18.76
N GLY A 277 0.96 -1.95 18.26
CA GLY A 277 0.97 -2.68 16.99
C GLY A 277 0.88 -1.84 15.70
N GLY A 278 1.00 -0.51 15.79
CA GLY A 278 0.80 0.40 14.66
C GLY A 278 1.63 1.69 14.72
N GLY A 279 2.87 1.58 15.21
CA GLY A 279 3.84 2.71 15.30
C GLY A 279 5.22 2.38 14.73
N ALA A 280 5.32 1.31 13.94
CA ALA A 280 6.54 0.92 13.22
C ALA A 280 6.35 1.11 11.72
N ASP A 281 5.29 0.50 11.17
CA ASP A 281 4.70 0.74 9.84
C ASP A 281 4.44 2.24 9.63
N TRP A 282 5.36 2.93 8.95
CA TRP A 282 5.42 4.40 8.91
C TRP A 282 4.73 4.97 7.68
N HIS A 283 5.04 4.40 6.52
CA HIS A 283 4.50 4.80 5.23
C HIS A 283 3.17 4.10 4.91
N HIS A 284 3.06 2.82 5.23
CA HIS A 284 1.94 1.94 4.85
C HIS A 284 1.56 2.11 3.37
N THR A 285 2.55 2.05 2.48
CA THR A 285 2.27 2.08 1.04
C THR A 285 1.50 0.83 0.68
N ASN A 286 0.45 0.99 -0.12
CA ASN A 286 -0.56 -0.04 -0.32
C ASN A 286 -0.96 -0.28 -1.79
N ALA A 287 -0.35 0.45 -2.72
CA ALA A 287 -0.42 0.15 -4.15
C ALA A 287 0.82 0.67 -4.86
N ILE A 288 1.23 -0.04 -5.91
CA ILE A 288 2.33 0.31 -6.82
C ILE A 288 1.84 0.10 -8.26
N ASP A 289 2.18 1.02 -9.16
CA ASP A 289 1.89 0.91 -10.59
C ASP A 289 2.97 1.62 -11.44
N TYR A 290 3.10 1.27 -12.71
CA TYR A 290 4.21 1.64 -13.60
C TYR A 290 3.75 2.20 -14.95
N HIS A 291 4.24 3.37 -15.33
CA HIS A 291 3.90 4.01 -16.60
C HIS A 291 4.99 3.77 -17.69
N PRO A 292 4.86 2.77 -18.58
CA PRO A 292 5.96 2.33 -19.47
C PRO A 292 6.48 3.41 -20.44
N LYS A 293 5.65 4.36 -20.88
CA LYS A 293 6.12 5.47 -21.74
C LYS A 293 6.96 6.51 -21.02
N LEU A 294 6.72 6.72 -19.72
CA LEU A 294 7.45 7.70 -18.89
C LEU A 294 8.64 7.04 -18.19
N ASP A 295 8.52 5.74 -17.89
CA ASP A 295 9.44 4.94 -17.07
C ASP A 295 9.52 5.50 -15.64
N GLN A 296 8.34 5.56 -15.02
CA GLN A 296 8.07 6.13 -13.71
C GLN A 296 7.10 5.23 -12.96
N ILE A 297 7.22 5.23 -11.62
CA ILE A 297 6.38 4.44 -10.71
C ILE A 297 5.52 5.40 -9.89
N VAL A 298 4.25 5.06 -9.68
CA VAL A 298 3.36 5.72 -8.71
C VAL A 298 3.14 4.84 -7.49
N LEU A 299 3.10 5.46 -6.32
CA LEU A 299 2.92 4.82 -5.01
C LEU A 299 1.76 5.46 -4.26
N SER A 300 0.89 4.66 -3.64
CA SER A 300 -0.16 5.14 -2.73
C SER A 300 0.29 5.00 -1.27
N VAL A 301 0.61 6.11 -0.61
CA VAL A 301 1.20 6.16 0.73
C VAL A 301 0.14 6.54 1.77
N LEU A 302 -0.38 5.55 2.50
CA LEU A 302 -1.52 5.72 3.40
C LEU A 302 -1.18 6.47 4.70
N GLY A 303 0.06 6.34 5.20
CA GLY A 303 0.54 7.07 6.37
C GLY A 303 0.54 8.59 6.11
N PHE A 304 1.01 8.99 4.94
CA PHE A 304 1.08 10.39 4.51
C PHE A 304 -0.27 10.92 4.02
N ASN A 305 -1.15 10.05 3.51
CA ASN A 305 -2.33 10.40 2.71
C ASN A 305 -1.91 11.13 1.42
N GLU A 306 -0.89 10.59 0.75
CA GLU A 306 -0.35 11.11 -0.49
C GLU A 306 -0.17 10.00 -1.53
N LEU A 307 -0.21 10.40 -2.80
CA LEU A 307 0.38 9.67 -3.92
C LEU A 307 1.77 10.26 -4.16
N TRP A 308 2.77 9.42 -4.40
CA TRP A 308 4.12 9.85 -4.80
C TRP A 308 4.46 9.27 -6.18
N ILE A 309 5.30 9.96 -6.97
CA ILE A 309 5.84 9.44 -8.25
C ILE A 309 7.36 9.55 -8.23
N ILE A 310 8.05 8.49 -8.68
CA ILE A 310 9.52 8.36 -8.71
C ILE A 310 10.05 7.95 -10.09
N ASP A 311 11.32 8.24 -10.38
CA ASP A 311 11.97 7.95 -11.67
C ASP A 311 12.55 6.51 -11.69
N HIS A 312 11.93 5.62 -12.46
CA HIS A 312 12.39 4.25 -12.64
C HIS A 312 13.48 4.12 -13.73
N SER A 313 13.65 5.14 -14.58
CA SER A 313 14.71 5.15 -15.59
C SER A 313 16.13 5.40 -15.04
N THR A 314 16.27 5.37 -13.71
CA THR A 314 17.51 5.44 -12.94
C THR A 314 18.19 4.08 -12.86
N THR A 315 19.51 4.04 -12.70
CA THR A 315 20.18 2.89 -12.08
C THR A 315 19.97 2.92 -10.55
N THR A 316 20.12 1.80 -9.83
CA THR A 316 20.04 1.77 -8.34
C THR A 316 20.94 2.83 -7.67
N ALA A 317 22.11 3.13 -8.26
CA ALA A 317 23.05 4.12 -7.73
C ALA A 317 22.59 5.57 -7.96
N GLU A 318 21.78 5.84 -8.98
CA GLU A 318 21.10 7.12 -9.18
C GLU A 318 19.81 7.21 -8.36
N ALA A 319 19.10 6.07 -8.20
CA ALA A 319 17.90 5.96 -7.39
C ALA A 319 18.19 6.29 -5.92
N ALA A 320 19.28 5.78 -5.35
CA ALA A 320 19.77 6.14 -4.00
C ALA A 320 20.37 7.56 -3.90
N GLY A 321 20.15 8.42 -4.90
CA GLY A 321 20.73 9.76 -4.99
C GLY A 321 19.76 10.82 -5.51
N HIS A 322 20.24 12.06 -5.60
CA HIS A 322 19.46 13.25 -5.95
C HIS A 322 19.68 13.71 -7.41
N THR A 323 20.38 12.89 -8.21
CA THR A 323 20.77 13.21 -9.60
C THR A 323 20.84 11.94 -10.43
N GLY A 324 20.39 12.02 -11.68
CA GLY A 324 20.31 10.87 -12.59
C GLY A 324 18.88 10.61 -13.08
N GLY A 325 18.71 9.58 -13.89
CA GLY A 325 17.45 9.27 -14.59
C GLY A 325 17.02 10.33 -15.62
N ARG A 326 15.92 10.09 -16.34
CA ARG A 326 15.37 11.02 -17.35
C ARG A 326 14.86 12.33 -16.73
N ALA A 327 14.38 12.29 -15.50
CA ALA A 327 13.99 13.50 -14.78
C ALA A 327 15.21 14.36 -14.42
N GLY A 328 16.37 13.74 -14.20
CA GLY A 328 17.60 14.38 -13.71
C GLY A 328 17.65 14.54 -12.19
N ARG A 329 16.79 13.84 -11.45
CA ARG A 329 16.59 13.98 -9.99
C ARG A 329 16.96 12.73 -9.17
N GLY A 330 17.46 11.66 -9.81
CA GLY A 330 17.67 10.39 -9.12
C GLY A 330 16.34 9.86 -8.56
N GLY A 331 16.34 9.39 -7.31
CA GLY A 331 15.12 8.94 -6.61
C GLY A 331 14.31 10.01 -5.89
N ASP A 332 14.73 11.30 -5.89
CA ASP A 332 13.96 12.38 -5.26
C ASP A 332 12.56 12.50 -5.91
N LEU A 333 11.51 12.72 -5.10
CA LEU A 333 10.12 12.62 -5.54
C LEU A 333 9.83 13.55 -6.72
N LEU A 334 9.36 12.97 -7.83
CA LEU A 334 9.05 13.72 -9.04
C LEU A 334 7.80 14.58 -8.86
N TYR A 335 6.84 14.05 -8.12
CA TYR A 335 5.52 14.59 -7.83
C TYR A 335 4.98 13.99 -6.54
N ARG A 336 4.15 14.76 -5.83
CA ARG A 336 3.34 14.26 -4.70
C ARG A 336 2.00 14.99 -4.62
N TRP A 337 0.93 14.30 -4.26
CA TRP A 337 -0.40 14.92 -4.14
C TRP A 337 -1.27 14.21 -3.10
N GLY A 338 -2.08 14.97 -2.36
CA GLY A 338 -3.09 14.43 -1.45
C GLY A 338 -3.15 15.11 -0.08
N ASN A 339 -2.00 15.45 0.51
CA ASN A 339 -1.91 16.07 1.84
C ASN A 339 -0.71 17.03 1.94
N PRO A 340 -0.81 18.28 1.44
CA PRO A 340 0.33 19.21 1.36
C PRO A 340 0.88 19.70 2.71
N GLN A 341 0.29 19.28 3.83
CA GLN A 341 0.83 19.50 5.18
C GLN A 341 2.14 18.73 5.41
N THR A 342 2.31 17.56 4.76
CA THR A 342 3.49 16.68 4.92
C THR A 342 4.80 17.39 4.54
N TYR A 343 4.73 18.35 3.62
CA TYR A 343 5.84 19.23 3.22
C TYR A 343 5.54 20.73 3.49
N ARG A 344 4.70 21.03 4.49
CA ARG A 344 4.39 22.39 5.00
C ARG A 344 3.79 23.39 3.98
N ARG A 345 3.43 22.96 2.77
CA ARG A 345 2.86 23.83 1.71
C ARG A 345 1.33 23.86 1.64
N GLY A 346 0.66 23.48 2.73
CA GLY A 346 -0.79 23.57 2.86
C GLY A 346 -1.28 23.33 4.29
N LYS A 347 -2.59 23.43 4.46
CA LYS A 347 -3.32 23.32 5.73
C LYS A 347 -4.22 22.08 5.72
N ALA A 348 -4.86 21.77 6.85
CA ALA A 348 -5.84 20.69 6.95
C ALA A 348 -7.04 20.81 5.99
N SER A 349 -7.37 22.04 5.54
CA SER A 349 -8.36 22.30 4.49
C SER A 349 -7.94 21.85 3.09
N ASP A 350 -6.65 21.64 2.89
CA ASP A 350 -6.03 21.45 1.58
C ASP A 350 -5.71 19.96 1.31
N GLN A 351 -5.93 19.11 2.32
CA GLN A 351 -5.94 17.66 2.19
C GLN A 351 -7.13 17.19 1.34
N ARG A 352 -6.90 16.14 0.53
CA ARG A 352 -7.87 15.57 -0.44
C ARG A 352 -8.00 14.06 -0.31
N LEU A 353 -6.93 13.37 0.10
CA LEU A 353 -6.91 11.93 0.31
C LEU A 353 -7.03 11.59 1.81
N PHE A 354 -7.73 10.51 2.11
CA PHE A 354 -8.09 10.12 3.48
C PHE A 354 -7.97 8.61 3.67
N GLY A 355 -6.72 8.14 3.79
CA GLY A 355 -6.36 6.73 3.88
C GLY A 355 -6.60 5.92 2.61
N GLN A 356 -6.28 6.50 1.46
CA GLN A 356 -6.53 5.93 0.14
C GLN A 356 -5.80 4.60 -0.12
N HIS A 357 -6.29 3.85 -1.09
CA HIS A 357 -5.71 2.62 -1.65
C HIS A 357 -5.75 2.68 -3.18
N ASP A 358 -5.08 1.73 -3.82
CA ASP A 358 -5.23 1.42 -5.25
C ASP A 358 -5.16 2.65 -6.17
N VAL A 359 -3.98 3.25 -6.23
CA VAL A 359 -3.63 4.19 -7.29
C VAL A 359 -3.17 3.40 -8.51
N GLN A 360 -3.75 3.72 -9.66
CA GLN A 360 -3.37 3.19 -10.97
C GLN A 360 -3.34 4.36 -11.96
N TRP A 361 -2.45 4.34 -12.94
CA TRP A 361 -2.66 5.07 -14.18
C TRP A 361 -3.79 4.43 -14.97
N ILE A 362 -4.60 5.27 -15.62
CA ILE A 362 -5.55 4.79 -16.61
C ILE A 362 -4.76 4.43 -17.87
N ASP A 363 -4.88 3.17 -18.29
CA ASP A 363 -4.17 2.61 -19.46
C ASP A 363 -4.39 3.37 -20.77
N GLU A 364 -3.40 3.26 -21.63
CA GLU A 364 -3.46 3.72 -23.02
C GLU A 364 -4.61 3.08 -23.80
N GLY A 365 -5.43 3.94 -24.43
CA GLY A 365 -6.65 3.52 -25.13
C GLY A 365 -7.91 3.49 -24.25
N LEU A 366 -7.80 3.64 -22.93
CA LEU A 366 -8.96 3.79 -22.06
C LEU A 366 -9.40 5.27 -21.92
N PRO A 367 -10.70 5.57 -21.70
CA PRO A 367 -11.16 6.94 -21.48
C PRO A 367 -10.59 7.55 -20.19
N GLY A 368 -9.63 8.46 -20.34
CA GLY A 368 -8.84 9.05 -19.24
C GLY A 368 -7.36 8.67 -19.24
N ALA A 369 -6.86 8.01 -20.30
CA ALA A 369 -5.47 7.54 -20.41
C ALA A 369 -4.41 8.55 -19.91
N GLY A 370 -3.51 8.09 -19.04
CA GLY A 370 -2.46 8.91 -18.41
C GLY A 370 -2.89 9.75 -17.20
N HIS A 371 -4.20 9.83 -16.90
CA HIS A 371 -4.66 10.26 -15.57
C HIS A 371 -4.41 9.17 -14.53
N LEU A 372 -4.37 9.53 -13.24
CA LEU A 372 -4.44 8.56 -12.15
C LEU A 372 -5.89 8.32 -11.74
N LEU A 373 -6.25 7.07 -11.44
CA LEU A 373 -7.49 6.64 -10.78
C LEU A 373 -7.14 6.15 -9.37
N ILE A 374 -7.91 6.55 -8.36
CA ILE A 374 -7.57 6.36 -6.93
C ILE A 374 -8.80 5.90 -6.15
N PHE A 375 -8.68 4.89 -5.28
CA PHE A 375 -9.72 4.58 -4.29
C PHE A 375 -9.48 5.37 -2.99
N ASN A 376 -10.26 6.42 -2.75
CA ASN A 376 -10.11 7.32 -1.60
C ASN A 376 -11.05 6.90 -0.46
N ASN A 377 -10.57 6.05 0.45
CA ASN A 377 -11.38 5.35 1.47
C ASN A 377 -12.22 6.27 2.36
N GLY A 378 -11.71 7.45 2.74
CA GLY A 378 -12.46 8.47 3.48
C GLY A 378 -12.32 8.42 5.01
N ARG A 379 -11.41 7.63 5.57
CA ARG A 379 -11.27 7.47 7.04
C ARG A 379 -10.75 8.78 7.66
N GLY A 380 -11.55 9.38 8.54
CA GLY A 380 -11.29 10.69 9.15
C GLY A 380 -11.53 11.91 8.25
N ARG A 381 -12.27 11.78 7.15
CA ARG A 381 -12.60 12.90 6.24
C ARG A 381 -13.48 13.97 6.94
N PRO A 382 -13.20 15.28 6.80
CA PRO A 382 -13.91 16.34 7.56
C PRO A 382 -15.43 16.44 7.36
N ASP A 383 -15.96 16.10 6.18
CA ASP A 383 -17.40 16.12 5.89
C ASP A 383 -18.09 14.75 6.11
N GLY A 384 -17.48 13.90 6.94
CA GLY A 384 -17.96 12.57 7.33
C GLY A 384 -17.28 11.44 6.56
N GLU A 385 -17.33 10.23 7.11
CA GLU A 385 -16.68 9.07 6.50
C GLU A 385 -17.52 8.48 5.35
N TYR A 386 -16.94 8.49 4.15
CA TYR A 386 -17.45 7.85 2.93
C TYR A 386 -16.32 7.68 1.93
N SER A 387 -16.40 6.63 1.12
CA SER A 387 -15.39 6.37 0.09
C SER A 387 -15.75 7.11 -1.20
N SER A 388 -14.71 7.56 -1.92
CA SER A 388 -14.82 8.05 -3.29
C SER A 388 -13.85 7.29 -4.20
N VAL A 389 -14.14 7.25 -5.50
CA VAL A 389 -13.17 6.89 -6.54
C VAL A 389 -12.90 8.14 -7.36
N ASP A 390 -11.66 8.59 -7.37
CA ASP A 390 -11.26 9.93 -7.81
C ASP A 390 -10.31 9.82 -9.03
N GLU A 391 -10.56 10.61 -10.08
CA GLU A 391 -9.73 10.68 -11.30
C GLU A 391 -8.94 12.00 -11.34
N LEU A 392 -7.62 11.89 -11.43
CA LEU A 392 -6.65 12.97 -11.25
C LEU A 392 -5.77 13.14 -12.49
N ALA A 393 -5.99 14.22 -13.26
CA ALA A 393 -5.04 14.66 -14.27
C ALA A 393 -3.82 15.30 -13.59
N THR A 394 -2.69 14.59 -13.59
CA THR A 394 -1.45 15.11 -13.03
C THR A 394 -0.90 16.29 -13.86
N PRO A 395 -0.18 17.25 -13.27
CA PRO A 395 0.40 18.40 -13.98
C PRO A 395 1.70 18.03 -14.71
N VAL A 396 1.70 16.87 -15.39
CA VAL A 396 2.85 16.37 -16.16
C VAL A 396 2.97 17.14 -17.48
N ASN A 397 4.19 17.52 -17.84
CA ASN A 397 4.49 18.18 -19.11
C ASN A 397 4.95 17.17 -20.18
N ALA A 398 5.20 17.66 -21.41
CA ALA A 398 5.64 16.82 -22.53
C ALA A 398 7.03 16.14 -22.32
N ASP A 399 7.83 16.61 -21.35
CA ASP A 399 9.13 16.03 -20.99
C ASP A 399 9.00 14.98 -19.85
N GLY A 400 7.78 14.63 -19.43
CA GLY A 400 7.52 13.73 -18.30
C GLY A 400 7.79 14.35 -16.93
N LYS A 401 7.77 15.69 -16.81
CA LYS A 401 8.14 16.43 -15.60
C LYS A 401 6.94 17.18 -15.01
N TYR A 402 6.89 17.26 -13.69
CA TYR A 402 5.79 17.86 -12.93
C TYR A 402 6.21 19.22 -12.37
N VAL A 403 5.40 20.25 -12.59
CA VAL A 403 5.69 21.62 -12.11
C VAL A 403 5.08 21.84 -10.72
N CYS A 404 5.94 22.07 -9.73
CA CYS A 404 5.53 22.62 -8.43
C CYS A 404 5.70 24.14 -8.46
N PRO A 405 4.65 24.96 -8.28
CA PRO A 405 4.81 26.41 -8.21
C PRO A 405 5.58 26.82 -6.94
N GLN A 406 6.36 27.89 -7.01
CA GLN A 406 7.18 28.33 -5.88
C GLN A 406 6.29 28.75 -4.69
N GLY A 407 6.44 28.08 -3.55
CA GLY A 407 5.64 28.34 -2.34
C GLY A 407 4.23 27.75 -2.35
N GLU A 408 3.79 27.09 -3.43
CA GLU A 408 2.54 26.33 -3.45
C GLU A 408 2.79 24.82 -3.39
N ALA A 409 1.75 24.08 -3.01
CA ALA A 409 1.65 22.65 -3.22
C ALA A 409 1.57 22.28 -4.70
N PHE A 410 1.90 21.03 -5.03
CA PHE A 410 1.58 20.46 -6.34
C PHE A 410 0.07 20.43 -6.59
N GLY A 411 -0.34 20.81 -7.81
CA GLY A 411 -1.72 20.65 -8.29
C GLY A 411 -2.01 19.24 -8.85
N PRO A 412 -3.21 19.02 -9.41
CA PRO A 412 -4.29 19.98 -9.59
C PRO A 412 -5.04 20.27 -8.28
N LYS A 413 -5.89 21.31 -8.29
CA LYS A 413 -6.78 21.67 -7.16
C LYS A 413 -8.16 21.00 -7.28
N GLU A 414 -8.58 20.73 -8.51
CA GLU A 414 -9.82 20.03 -8.88
C GLU A 414 -9.54 18.63 -9.44
N LEU A 415 -10.51 17.73 -9.34
CA LEU A 415 -10.49 16.40 -9.96
C LEU A 415 -11.13 16.43 -11.36
N VAL A 416 -10.75 15.50 -12.23
CA VAL A 416 -11.37 15.32 -13.56
C VAL A 416 -12.76 14.69 -13.42
N TRP A 417 -12.87 13.71 -12.51
CA TRP A 417 -14.09 12.96 -12.22
C TRP A 417 -14.01 12.44 -10.79
N THR A 418 -15.17 12.24 -10.14
CA THR A 418 -15.27 11.56 -8.85
C THR A 418 -16.57 10.79 -8.78
N TYR A 419 -16.54 9.60 -8.22
CA TYR A 419 -17.71 8.84 -7.83
C TYR A 419 -17.78 8.67 -6.32
N ALA A 420 -18.91 9.08 -5.73
CA ALA A 420 -19.36 8.65 -4.42
C ALA A 420 -20.84 8.28 -4.51
N ALA A 421 -21.32 7.34 -3.70
CA ALA A 421 -22.72 6.92 -3.76
C ALA A 421 -23.66 8.05 -3.30
N ARG A 422 -24.81 8.18 -3.99
CA ARG A 422 -25.84 9.21 -3.72
C ARG A 422 -26.31 9.19 -2.26
N ASP A 423 -26.40 8.00 -1.66
CA ASP A 423 -26.38 7.82 -0.20
C ASP A 423 -24.99 7.32 0.21
N ARG A 424 -24.17 8.22 0.76
CA ARG A 424 -22.80 7.97 1.24
C ARG A 424 -22.70 6.75 2.17
N ARG A 425 -23.75 6.42 2.92
CA ARG A 425 -23.79 5.27 3.85
C ARG A 425 -23.77 3.91 3.14
N THR A 426 -24.07 3.88 1.84
CA THR A 426 -24.09 2.65 1.02
C THR A 426 -22.73 2.31 0.40
N PHE A 427 -21.77 3.24 0.41
CA PHE A 427 -20.42 3.06 -0.13
C PHE A 427 -19.37 3.66 0.80
N PHE A 428 -18.98 2.87 1.80
CA PHE A 428 -17.82 3.13 2.65
C PHE A 428 -17.07 1.83 2.90
N SER A 429 -15.75 1.88 2.74
CA SER A 429 -14.80 0.82 3.05
C SER A 429 -13.55 1.49 3.61
N GLY A 430 -13.34 1.38 4.92
CA GLY A 430 -12.37 2.20 5.65
C GLY A 430 -10.90 1.85 5.38
N HIS A 431 -10.66 0.67 4.79
CA HIS A 431 -9.36 0.11 4.42
C HIS A 431 -9.52 -0.72 3.13
N ILE A 432 -8.41 -1.22 2.58
CA ILE A 432 -8.34 -2.01 1.33
C ILE A 432 -9.15 -1.36 0.20
N SER A 433 -9.75 -2.14 -0.70
CA SER A 433 -10.58 -1.68 -1.82
C SER A 433 -9.77 -1.23 -3.03
N GLY A 434 -10.43 -1.14 -4.18
CA GLY A 434 -9.79 -0.79 -5.44
C GLY A 434 -10.75 -0.34 -6.54
N ALA A 435 -10.20 0.17 -7.63
CA ALA A 435 -10.97 0.64 -8.79
C ALA A 435 -10.18 0.52 -10.11
N GLN A 436 -10.89 0.30 -11.22
CA GLN A 436 -10.30 0.18 -12.55
C GLN A 436 -11.19 0.88 -13.59
N ARG A 437 -10.59 1.68 -14.49
CA ARG A 437 -11.28 2.24 -15.67
C ARG A 437 -11.50 1.12 -16.69
N LEU A 438 -12.66 1.09 -17.34
CA LEU A 438 -13.02 0.07 -18.33
C LEU A 438 -13.08 0.65 -19.76
N PRO A 439 -12.91 -0.17 -20.83
CA PRO A 439 -12.89 0.31 -22.22
C PRO A 439 -14.17 1.02 -22.70
N ASN A 440 -15.34 0.67 -22.15
CA ASN A 440 -16.60 1.39 -22.40
C ASN A 440 -16.70 2.74 -21.63
N GLY A 441 -15.65 3.15 -20.92
CA GLY A 441 -15.59 4.37 -20.13
C GLY A 441 -16.16 4.25 -18.71
N HIS A 442 -16.77 3.12 -18.36
CA HIS A 442 -17.26 2.83 -17.00
C HIS A 442 -16.10 2.63 -16.00
N THR A 443 -16.42 2.48 -14.72
CA THR A 443 -15.46 2.12 -13.66
C THR A 443 -15.91 0.84 -12.96
N LEU A 444 -15.04 -0.17 -12.87
CA LEU A 444 -15.21 -1.25 -11.88
C LEU A 444 -14.71 -0.75 -10.53
N ILE A 445 -15.46 -1.02 -9.46
CA ILE A 445 -15.13 -0.62 -8.09
C ILE A 445 -15.25 -1.85 -7.18
N CYS A 446 -14.17 -2.19 -6.48
CA CYS A 446 -14.12 -3.21 -5.45
C CYS A 446 -14.19 -2.55 -4.06
N SER A 447 -15.37 -2.55 -3.42
CA SER A 447 -15.55 -2.13 -2.03
C SER A 447 -15.07 -3.26 -1.09
N GLY A 448 -13.80 -3.21 -0.73
CA GLY A 448 -13.04 -4.38 -0.30
C GLY A 448 -13.49 -4.98 1.03
N GLU A 449 -13.71 -4.16 2.07
CA GLU A 449 -14.18 -4.63 3.39
C GLU A 449 -15.56 -5.29 3.33
N GLN A 450 -16.33 -5.02 2.28
CA GLN A 450 -17.68 -5.55 2.07
C GLN A 450 -17.71 -6.81 1.19
N GLY A 451 -16.60 -7.15 0.52
CA GLY A 451 -16.56 -8.18 -0.52
C GLY A 451 -17.45 -7.85 -1.73
N ARG A 452 -17.72 -6.56 -1.99
CA ARG A 452 -18.70 -6.07 -2.99
C ARG A 452 -17.97 -5.46 -4.19
N MET A 453 -18.16 -6.03 -5.36
CA MET A 453 -17.62 -5.54 -6.64
C MET A 453 -18.77 -5.02 -7.50
N PHE A 454 -18.66 -3.82 -8.05
CA PHE A 454 -19.74 -3.20 -8.83
C PHE A 454 -19.20 -2.28 -9.92
N GLU A 455 -19.93 -2.18 -11.04
CA GLU A 455 -19.56 -1.34 -12.18
C GLU A 455 -20.49 -0.12 -12.26
N VAL A 456 -19.92 1.07 -12.45
CA VAL A 456 -20.67 2.34 -12.59
C VAL A 456 -20.42 3.01 -13.93
N THR A 457 -21.47 3.62 -14.49
CA THR A 457 -21.33 4.54 -15.63
C THR A 457 -20.57 5.81 -15.25
N ARG A 458 -20.23 6.67 -16.22
CA ARG A 458 -19.61 7.99 -15.94
C ARG A 458 -20.53 8.90 -15.12
N GLU A 459 -21.84 8.69 -15.17
CA GLU A 459 -22.90 9.38 -14.43
C GLU A 459 -23.15 8.78 -13.03
N GLY A 460 -22.47 7.67 -12.70
CA GLY A 460 -22.53 7.02 -11.38
C GLY A 460 -23.71 6.07 -11.17
N ASP A 461 -24.42 5.65 -12.22
CA ASP A 461 -25.45 4.61 -12.10
C ASP A 461 -24.80 3.21 -12.13
N VAL A 462 -25.16 2.34 -11.18
CA VAL A 462 -24.60 0.99 -11.04
C VAL A 462 -25.23 0.06 -12.07
N VAL A 463 -24.44 -0.47 -13.01
CA VAL A 463 -24.89 -1.36 -14.12
C VAL A 463 -24.52 -2.83 -13.92
N TRP A 464 -23.59 -3.14 -13.03
CA TRP A 464 -23.28 -4.52 -12.63
C TRP A 464 -22.96 -4.56 -11.14
N GLU A 465 -23.37 -5.59 -10.42
CA GLU A 465 -22.99 -5.81 -9.01
C GLU A 465 -22.88 -7.30 -8.70
N TYR A 466 -21.82 -7.64 -7.98
CA TYR A 466 -21.53 -8.97 -7.45
C TYR A 466 -21.03 -8.85 -6.01
N ARG A 467 -21.40 -9.79 -5.16
CA ARG A 467 -20.91 -9.87 -3.78
C ARG A 467 -20.33 -11.25 -3.54
N ASN A 468 -19.07 -11.28 -3.11
CA ASN A 468 -18.27 -12.49 -2.95
C ASN A 468 -19.04 -13.59 -2.17
N PRO A 469 -19.40 -14.72 -2.81
CA PRO A 469 -20.09 -15.83 -2.16
C PRO A 469 -19.14 -16.71 -1.35
N PHE A 470 -17.83 -16.65 -1.62
CA PHE A 470 -16.84 -17.43 -0.91
C PHE A 470 -16.63 -16.83 0.48
N LEU A 471 -16.77 -17.68 1.50
CA LEU A 471 -16.57 -17.33 2.89
C LEU A 471 -15.26 -17.95 3.39
N GLY A 472 -14.47 -17.19 4.13
CA GLY A 472 -13.20 -17.66 4.69
C GLY A 472 -13.45 -18.87 5.60
N ALA A 473 -12.58 -19.87 5.55
CA ALA A 473 -12.76 -21.08 6.35
C ALA A 473 -12.74 -20.72 7.85
N ALA A 474 -13.81 -21.08 8.56
CA ALA A 474 -13.76 -21.18 10.01
C ALA A 474 -12.88 -22.39 10.36
N GLY A 475 -11.61 -22.14 10.70
CA GLY A 475 -10.65 -23.21 10.95
C GLY A 475 -10.93 -23.97 12.26
N PRO A 476 -10.44 -25.22 12.40
CA PRO A 476 -9.75 -26.01 11.39
C PRO A 476 -10.66 -27.07 10.74
N GLY A 477 -10.52 -27.25 9.43
CA GLY A 477 -11.07 -28.38 8.69
C GLY A 477 -10.23 -28.60 7.44
N GLY A 478 -9.68 -29.80 7.26
CA GLY A 478 -8.83 -30.12 6.10
C GLY A 478 -9.57 -29.98 4.76
N PRO A 479 -8.83 -29.95 3.63
CA PRO A 479 -9.43 -29.74 2.31
C PRO A 479 -10.54 -30.78 2.04
N PRO A 480 -11.68 -30.38 1.45
CA PRO A 480 -12.80 -31.27 1.21
C PRO A 480 -12.37 -32.45 0.33
N ARG A 481 -12.65 -33.67 0.77
CA ARG A 481 -12.39 -34.88 -0.04
C ARG A 481 -13.16 -34.77 -1.35
N ARG A 482 -12.47 -35.05 -2.47
CA ARG A 482 -13.09 -35.07 -3.80
C ARG A 482 -14.23 -36.10 -3.84
N PRO A 483 -15.41 -35.77 -4.39
CA PRO A 483 -16.42 -36.77 -4.70
C PRO A 483 -15.92 -37.72 -5.79
N GLY A 484 -16.09 -39.04 -5.60
CA GLY A 484 -15.79 -40.06 -6.61
C GLY A 484 -14.36 -40.63 -6.57
N ALA A 485 -14.13 -41.56 -5.65
CA ALA A 485 -13.13 -42.62 -5.75
C ALA A 485 -13.65 -43.82 -4.92
N ASP A 486 -13.65 -45.02 -5.50
CA ASP A 486 -14.56 -46.09 -5.07
C ASP A 486 -14.10 -46.96 -3.87
N GLU A 487 -15.06 -47.77 -3.41
CA GLU A 487 -15.00 -48.79 -2.37
C GLU A 487 -13.79 -49.76 -2.46
N ARG A 488 -13.29 -50.22 -1.30
CA ARG A 488 -13.07 -51.64 -0.87
C ARG A 488 -11.98 -51.75 0.22
N PRO A 489 -11.99 -52.79 1.07
CA PRO A 489 -12.93 -52.90 2.19
C PRO A 489 -12.19 -53.04 3.53
N GLU A 490 -12.94 -53.22 4.62
CA GLU A 490 -12.42 -53.38 5.98
C GLU A 490 -11.61 -54.68 6.17
N ALA A 491 -10.61 -54.63 7.06
CA ALA A 491 -9.94 -55.79 7.62
C ALA A 491 -9.52 -55.47 9.07
N ASP A 492 -9.81 -56.37 10.02
CA ASP A 492 -9.65 -56.12 11.46
C ASP A 492 -8.21 -55.91 11.93
N SER A 493 -8.01 -54.95 12.83
CA SER A 493 -6.78 -54.79 13.60
C SER A 493 -6.79 -55.65 14.86
N ALA A 494 -6.65 -56.96 14.68
CA ALA A 494 -6.31 -57.85 15.79
C ALA A 494 -4.91 -57.50 16.34
N ARG A 495 -4.77 -57.54 17.67
CA ARG A 495 -3.47 -57.45 18.34
C ARG A 495 -2.74 -58.79 18.19
N ASP A 496 -1.41 -58.75 18.17
CA ASP A 496 -0.64 -59.46 19.21
C ASP A 496 0.83 -59.02 19.21
N SER A 497 1.51 -59.34 20.31
CA SER A 497 2.92 -59.02 20.56
C SER A 497 3.75 -60.30 20.68
N GLU A 498 4.93 -60.35 20.08
CA GLU A 498 6.05 -61.12 20.67
C GLU A 498 7.43 -60.70 20.12
N SER A 499 8.50 -61.14 20.79
CA SER A 499 9.85 -60.61 20.61
C SER A 499 10.93 -61.68 20.42
N SER A 500 11.68 -61.60 19.31
CA SER A 500 13.01 -62.22 19.13
C SER A 500 13.76 -61.55 17.96
N GLY A 501 15.09 -61.53 17.86
CA GLY A 501 16.12 -61.93 18.83
C GLY A 501 17.36 -62.54 18.15
N SER A 502 18.55 -61.96 18.35
CA SER A 502 19.88 -62.42 17.84
C SER A 502 20.19 -62.14 16.35
N ALA A 503 21.42 -61.80 15.90
CA ALA A 503 22.58 -61.15 16.53
C ALA A 503 23.66 -60.75 15.47
N ALA A 504 24.53 -59.80 15.83
CA ALA A 504 25.87 -59.52 15.26
C ALA A 504 25.92 -59.05 13.76
N THR A 505 26.99 -58.41 13.26
CA THR A 505 28.35 -58.16 13.80
C THR A 505 28.83 -56.73 13.48
N ASN A 506 29.81 -56.23 14.23
CA ASN A 506 30.37 -54.88 14.10
C ASN A 506 31.83 -54.92 13.63
N VAL A 507 32.24 -54.06 12.69
CA VAL A 507 33.64 -53.87 12.28
C VAL A 507 33.95 -52.38 12.17
N ARG A 508 35.04 -51.97 12.81
CA ARG A 508 35.55 -50.58 12.84
C ARG A 508 36.44 -50.30 11.62
N ASN A 509 36.67 -49.02 11.34
CA ASN A 509 38.06 -48.58 11.22
C ASN A 509 38.27 -47.19 11.86
N THR A 510 39.46 -46.91 12.37
CA THR A 510 39.73 -45.79 13.30
C THR A 510 41.18 -45.29 13.24
N THR A 511 41.38 -43.98 13.12
CA THR A 511 42.55 -43.20 13.60
C THR A 511 42.22 -41.69 13.49
N GLY A 512 42.44 -40.84 14.49
CA GLY A 512 42.86 -41.06 15.87
C GLY A 512 43.33 -39.75 16.54
N GLU A 513 43.11 -39.63 17.86
CA GLU A 513 43.76 -38.68 18.80
C GLU A 513 43.51 -37.15 18.58
N GLY A 514 43.28 -36.32 19.62
CA GLY A 514 43.03 -36.59 21.05
C GLY A 514 42.96 -35.28 21.89
N ALA A 515 42.36 -35.37 23.09
CA ALA A 515 42.16 -34.31 24.11
C ALA A 515 41.17 -33.16 23.73
N ASP A 516 40.29 -32.62 24.59
CA ASP A 516 40.24 -32.38 26.05
C ASP A 516 41.15 -31.22 26.55
N ASP A 517 40.76 -30.31 27.45
CA ASP A 517 39.45 -29.86 27.95
C ASP A 517 39.62 -28.48 28.65
N LYS A 518 38.53 -27.71 28.79
CA LYS A 518 38.20 -26.64 29.77
C LYS A 518 39.21 -25.60 30.36
N ASP A 519 38.64 -24.39 30.47
CA ASP A 519 38.60 -23.46 31.64
C ASP A 519 39.63 -22.35 31.95
N ASN A 520 39.02 -21.21 32.31
CA ASN A 520 39.41 -20.15 33.26
C ASN A 520 40.56 -19.13 33.01
N ALA A 521 40.15 -17.97 32.48
CA ALA A 521 39.93 -16.72 33.23
C ALA A 521 41.07 -15.79 33.73
N ASP A 522 40.67 -14.51 33.73
CA ASP A 522 41.01 -13.42 34.67
C ASP A 522 42.33 -12.60 34.50
N ARG A 523 42.13 -11.26 34.36
CA ARG A 523 42.94 -10.15 34.94
C ARG A 523 44.33 -9.83 34.34
N LYS A 524 44.82 -8.58 34.34
CA LYS A 524 44.21 -7.22 34.42
C LYS A 524 45.27 -6.14 34.09
N ASP A 525 44.82 -4.89 33.95
CA ASP A 525 45.52 -3.63 34.26
C ASP A 525 46.88 -3.26 33.59
N ALA A 526 46.79 -2.25 32.70
CA ALA A 526 47.54 -0.98 32.71
C ALA A 526 49.08 -0.88 32.46
N ALA A 527 49.39 -0.24 31.32
CA ALA A 527 50.28 0.94 31.15
C ALA A 527 51.77 0.93 31.55
N SER A 528 52.65 1.31 30.60
CA SER A 528 53.73 2.30 30.82
C SER A 528 54.41 2.77 29.51
N GLN A 529 54.84 4.04 29.52
CA GLN A 529 56.10 4.66 29.02
C GLN A 529 56.91 3.99 27.88
N GLY A 530 57.59 4.69 26.96
CA GLY A 530 57.82 6.14 26.83
C GLY A 530 59.31 6.53 26.71
N ALA A 531 59.77 6.83 25.48
CA ALA A 531 61.06 7.47 25.13
C ALA A 531 60.89 8.07 23.70
N GLU A 532 61.20 9.33 23.38
CA GLU A 532 62.52 10.01 23.31
C GLU A 532 63.47 9.41 22.24
N GLY A 533 64.12 10.20 21.35
CA GLY A 533 64.13 11.65 21.14
C GLY A 533 65.29 12.09 20.21
N LYS A 534 65.54 13.42 20.08
CA LYS A 534 66.64 14.11 19.32
C LYS A 534 66.39 14.27 17.80
N ASP A 535 66.35 15.49 17.25
CA ASP A 535 67.40 16.54 17.03
C ASP A 535 68.31 16.23 15.81
N ALA A 536 68.77 17.18 15.00
CA ALA A 536 68.40 18.59 14.73
C ALA A 536 68.99 18.99 13.35
N GLY A 537 68.54 20.10 12.73
CA GLY A 537 68.95 20.46 11.35
C GLY A 537 69.95 21.62 11.23
N SER A 538 70.62 21.77 10.07
CA SER A 538 71.07 23.08 9.54
C SER A 538 71.58 23.05 8.08
N GLN A 539 71.19 24.10 7.34
CA GLN A 539 71.89 24.87 6.29
C GLN A 539 73.04 24.25 5.44
N GLY A 540 72.98 24.45 4.12
CA GLY A 540 74.10 25.15 3.43
C GLY A 540 74.54 24.75 2.01
N THR A 541 74.33 25.67 1.05
CA THR A 541 75.20 26.01 -0.12
C THR A 541 75.34 25.11 -1.37
N GLU A 542 75.21 25.77 -2.54
CA GLU A 542 75.80 25.57 -3.90
C GLU A 542 75.81 24.18 -4.60
N GLY A 543 75.56 24.05 -5.92
CA GLY A 543 75.19 25.05 -6.92
C GLY A 543 75.16 24.52 -8.39
N LYS A 544 74.90 25.45 -9.34
CA LYS A 544 74.87 25.34 -10.83
C LYS A 544 73.66 24.68 -11.53
N LYS A 545 73.23 25.42 -12.56
CA LYS A 545 72.18 25.19 -13.59
C LYS A 545 72.82 24.52 -14.84
N PRO A 546 72.09 23.97 -15.84
CA PRO A 546 71.28 24.82 -16.74
C PRO A 546 69.98 24.23 -17.34
N ALA A 547 69.13 25.18 -17.80
CA ALA A 547 68.10 25.10 -18.87
C ALA A 547 66.87 24.15 -18.71
N GLY A 548 65.63 24.60 -19.01
CA GLY A 548 65.23 25.99 -19.33
C GLY A 548 63.74 26.22 -19.66
N LYS A 549 63.21 27.33 -19.12
CA LYS A 549 61.94 28.04 -19.45
C LYS A 549 60.59 27.34 -19.21
N ASN A 550 59.93 27.80 -18.15
CA ASN A 550 58.50 27.64 -17.86
C ASN A 550 57.60 28.42 -18.85
N ALA A 551 56.32 28.04 -18.91
CA ALA A 551 55.20 28.98 -18.77
C ALA A 551 54.09 28.32 -17.94
N GLY A 552 53.40 29.07 -17.09
CA GLY A 552 52.31 28.58 -16.22
C GLY A 552 50.92 28.81 -16.81
N PRO A 553 49.84 28.37 -16.11
CA PRO A 553 48.47 28.48 -16.59
C PRO A 553 47.87 29.89 -16.42
N SER A 554 46.75 30.14 -17.09
CA SER A 554 45.93 31.36 -16.97
C SER A 554 44.44 31.06 -17.17
N ASP A 555 43.57 31.73 -16.43
CA ASP A 555 42.11 31.57 -16.46
C ASP A 555 41.45 31.97 -17.79
N PRO A 556 40.19 31.52 -18.01
CA PRO A 556 39.26 32.25 -18.88
C PRO A 556 37.88 32.50 -18.24
N THR A 557 37.52 33.77 -18.05
CA THR A 557 36.13 34.27 -17.94
C THR A 557 36.11 35.78 -18.24
N PRO A 558 34.97 36.38 -18.65
CA PRO A 558 34.00 35.92 -19.64
C PRO A 558 33.83 36.95 -20.78
N ALA A 559 33.25 36.55 -21.93
CA ALA A 559 32.97 37.46 -23.06
C ALA A 559 31.47 37.78 -23.22
N LYS A 560 31.14 38.99 -23.70
CA LYS A 560 29.77 39.46 -24.04
C LYS A 560 29.64 39.80 -25.54
N PRO A 561 28.41 39.87 -26.11
CA PRO A 561 28.17 39.61 -27.53
C PRO A 561 27.95 40.83 -28.44
N VAL A 562 28.24 40.64 -29.74
CA VAL A 562 27.81 41.39 -30.95
C VAL A 562 27.80 40.38 -32.11
N GLY A 563 26.92 40.36 -33.12
CA GLY A 563 25.75 41.19 -33.46
C GLY A 563 24.94 40.55 -34.61
N GLN A 564 23.88 41.23 -35.09
CA GLN A 564 22.90 40.73 -36.08
C GLN A 564 23.26 40.99 -37.56
N PRO A 565 22.61 40.28 -38.51
CA PRO A 565 22.11 40.84 -39.77
C PRO A 565 20.57 41.08 -39.74
N ALA A 566 20.03 41.88 -40.67
CA ALA A 566 18.73 42.55 -40.53
C ALA A 566 17.62 42.18 -41.56
N ASN A 567 16.39 42.61 -41.27
CA ASN A 567 15.18 42.54 -42.12
C ASN A 567 15.04 43.72 -43.12
N PRO A 568 14.23 43.55 -44.19
CA PRO A 568 13.24 44.53 -44.68
C PRO A 568 11.83 44.23 -44.09
N ALA A 569 11.05 45.20 -43.56
CA ALA A 569 10.23 46.23 -44.24
C ALA A 569 8.95 45.65 -44.90
N GLU A 570 7.72 46.20 -44.79
CA GLU A 570 7.15 47.41 -44.12
C GLU A 570 5.59 47.25 -44.01
N VAL A 571 4.86 47.60 -42.90
CA VAL A 571 4.10 48.87 -42.60
C VAL A 571 2.75 49.02 -43.38
N PRO A 572 1.66 49.78 -42.97
CA PRO A 572 1.36 50.65 -41.79
C PRO A 572 0.01 50.47 -41.02
N ALA A 573 -0.09 51.09 -39.81
CA ALA A 573 -1.29 51.81 -39.23
C ALA A 573 -2.61 51.04 -38.94
N ARG A 574 -3.54 51.41 -38.02
CA ARG A 574 -3.78 52.51 -37.01
C ARG A 574 -4.88 51.97 -36.02
N SER A 575 -5.38 52.58 -34.93
CA SER A 575 -5.33 53.91 -34.25
C SER A 575 -5.71 53.73 -32.75
N ALA A 576 -5.76 54.80 -31.94
CA ALA A 576 -6.40 54.86 -30.60
C ALA A 576 -7.50 55.96 -30.55
N PRO A 577 -8.26 56.17 -29.43
CA PRO A 577 -7.75 57.08 -28.36
C PRO A 577 -8.24 56.85 -26.89
N SER A 578 -7.47 57.43 -25.94
CA SER A 578 -7.75 57.99 -24.58
C SER A 578 -9.04 57.69 -23.76
N GLY A 579 -9.02 57.67 -22.41
CA GLY A 579 -7.90 57.84 -21.44
C GLY A 579 -8.28 58.50 -20.09
N THR A 580 -7.27 58.74 -19.22
CA THR A 580 -7.28 59.50 -17.92
C THR A 580 -8.10 58.94 -16.73
N GLY A 581 -7.75 59.18 -15.44
CA GLY A 581 -6.72 60.02 -14.81
C GLY A 581 -6.29 59.52 -13.41
N ALA A 582 -5.59 60.32 -12.57
CA ALA A 582 -4.71 59.80 -11.51
C ALA A 582 -4.65 60.56 -10.14
N SER A 583 -4.61 59.76 -9.05
CA SER A 583 -3.80 59.92 -7.80
C SER A 583 -4.23 60.98 -6.70
N PRO A 584 -3.49 61.22 -5.57
CA PRO A 584 -4.01 61.09 -4.19
C PRO A 584 -3.66 62.34 -3.30
N PRO A 585 -3.27 62.33 -1.98
CA PRO A 585 -3.37 61.38 -0.85
C PRO A 585 -3.87 62.03 0.50
N GLY A 586 -3.84 61.31 1.64
CA GLY A 586 -3.96 61.95 2.98
C GLY A 586 -3.99 61.03 4.24
N GLY A 587 -3.37 61.50 5.33
CA GLY A 587 -3.38 61.00 6.73
C GLY A 587 -2.69 62.05 7.65
N PRO A 588 -2.34 61.82 8.94
CA PRO A 588 -2.57 60.69 9.86
C PRO A 588 -3.24 61.11 11.22
N GLY A 589 -3.33 60.24 12.25
CA GLY A 589 -3.83 60.59 13.60
C GLY A 589 -3.42 59.62 14.74
N LYS A 590 -3.20 60.14 15.97
CA LYS A 590 -2.60 59.43 17.14
C LYS A 590 -3.62 58.90 18.17
N ALA A 591 -3.19 57.95 19.02
CA ALA A 591 -3.81 57.58 20.32
C ALA A 591 -3.40 58.54 21.47
N PRO A 592 -3.97 58.47 22.71
CA PRO A 592 -3.38 57.58 23.75
C PRO A 592 -4.28 57.10 24.95
N GLY A 593 -3.86 56.03 25.65
CA GLY A 593 -4.21 55.68 27.06
C GLY A 593 -5.61 55.11 27.35
N SER A 594 -5.92 54.42 28.46
CA SER A 594 -5.17 53.83 29.61
C SER A 594 -6.18 53.11 30.55
N GLY A 595 -5.90 52.21 31.50
CA GLY A 595 -4.66 51.58 32.02
C GLY A 595 -4.87 51.09 33.49
N GLN A 596 -4.02 50.16 34.01
CA GLN A 596 -4.06 49.53 35.36
C GLN A 596 -5.26 48.56 35.65
N ALA A 597 -5.24 47.62 36.62
CA ALA A 597 -4.16 46.82 37.23
C ALA A 597 -4.72 45.67 38.14
N ARG A 598 -3.93 44.59 38.30
CA ARG A 598 -3.87 43.59 39.42
C ARG A 598 -5.03 42.61 39.73
N GLU A 599 -4.56 41.43 40.16
CA GLU A 599 -5.17 40.26 40.81
C GLU A 599 -5.86 40.51 42.19
N PRO A 600 -6.42 39.49 42.89
CA PRO A 600 -6.89 38.13 42.48
C PRO A 600 -8.30 37.75 43.03
N GLY A 601 -8.81 36.57 42.64
CA GLY A 601 -9.54 35.69 43.58
C GLY A 601 -10.89 35.10 43.10
N GLY A 602 -11.31 34.02 43.77
CA GLY A 602 -12.69 33.50 43.72
C GLY A 602 -12.92 32.20 42.92
N ARG A 603 -12.79 31.04 43.58
CA ARG A 603 -13.65 29.89 43.25
C ARG A 603 -15.09 30.22 43.68
N PRO A 604 -16.08 29.72 42.96
CA PRO A 604 -17.16 28.98 43.62
C PRO A 604 -17.32 27.56 43.04
N GLU A 605 -17.69 26.61 43.89
CA GLU A 605 -18.09 25.26 43.49
C GLU A 605 -19.60 25.24 43.24
N GLY A 606 -20.09 24.47 42.24
CA GLY A 606 -21.52 24.56 41.89
C GLY A 606 -22.04 23.63 40.80
N GLY A 607 -22.12 22.32 41.08
CA GLY A 607 -23.10 21.40 40.47
C GLY A 607 -22.87 20.91 39.02
N PRO A 608 -23.21 19.65 38.69
CA PRO A 608 -23.06 19.13 37.33
C PRO A 608 -24.25 19.54 36.43
N GLY A 609 -24.00 20.46 35.51
CA GLY A 609 -24.89 20.70 34.36
C GLY A 609 -24.62 19.67 33.25
N GLY A 610 -25.62 18.88 32.89
CA GLY A 610 -25.48 17.84 31.85
C GLY A 610 -25.23 18.44 30.46
N GLY A 611 -24.04 18.19 29.90
CA GLY A 611 -23.80 18.39 28.47
C GLY A 611 -24.54 17.33 27.64
N PRO A 612 -24.86 17.61 26.36
CA PRO A 612 -25.56 16.65 25.51
C PRO A 612 -24.69 15.41 25.27
N GLU A 613 -25.24 14.23 25.56
CA GLU A 613 -24.55 12.96 25.29
C GLU A 613 -24.24 12.82 23.80
N ARG A 614 -22.95 12.81 23.46
CA ARG A 614 -22.50 12.32 22.16
C ARG A 614 -22.71 10.81 22.16
N GLY A 615 -23.86 10.37 21.65
CA GLY A 615 -24.16 8.95 21.47
C GLY A 615 -23.00 8.25 20.76
N PRO A 616 -22.63 7.03 21.18
CA PRO A 616 -21.44 6.36 20.66
C PRO A 616 -21.54 6.16 19.16
N GLY A 617 -20.52 6.60 18.42
CA GLY A 617 -20.41 6.40 16.99
C GLY A 617 -20.29 4.91 16.69
N GLY A 618 -21.43 4.27 16.39
CA GLY A 618 -21.52 2.87 16.01
C GLY A 618 -20.89 2.63 14.64
N GLY A 619 -19.56 2.51 14.61
CA GLY A 619 -18.85 2.05 13.41
C GLY A 619 -19.37 0.66 12.96
N PRO A 620 -19.24 0.31 11.67
CA PRO A 620 -19.80 -0.91 11.12
C PRO A 620 -19.02 -2.17 11.56
N GLY A 621 -19.26 -2.59 12.81
CA GLY A 621 -19.05 -3.97 13.23
C GLY A 621 -19.87 -4.90 12.34
N ARG A 622 -19.39 -6.14 12.14
CA ARG A 622 -19.94 -7.08 11.14
C ARG A 622 -21.46 -7.16 11.21
N GLY A 623 -22.14 -6.57 10.23
CA GLY A 623 -23.51 -6.91 9.93
C GLY A 623 -23.59 -8.40 9.60
N PRO A 624 -24.55 -9.15 10.17
CA PRO A 624 -24.75 -10.54 9.80
C PRO A 624 -25.15 -10.56 8.33
N GLY A 625 -24.35 -11.23 7.48
CA GLY A 625 -24.44 -11.17 6.02
C GLY A 625 -23.25 -10.53 5.30
N SER A 626 -22.25 -10.06 6.04
CA SER A 626 -20.95 -9.69 5.45
C SER A 626 -20.37 -10.85 4.61
N ALA A 627 -19.89 -10.53 3.42
CA ALA A 627 -19.09 -11.44 2.59
C ALA A 627 -17.62 -11.43 3.08
N GLU A 628 -16.80 -12.32 2.52
CA GLU A 628 -15.36 -12.27 2.76
C GLU A 628 -14.72 -11.12 1.98
N ALA A 629 -13.82 -10.39 2.64
CA ALA A 629 -13.16 -9.22 2.10
C ALA A 629 -12.23 -9.57 0.92
N VAL A 630 -12.11 -8.64 -0.02
CA VAL A 630 -11.30 -8.73 -1.24
C VAL A 630 -10.46 -7.46 -1.31
N PHE A 631 -9.17 -7.57 -1.67
CA PHE A 631 -8.30 -6.39 -1.75
C PHE A 631 -8.63 -5.51 -2.97
N ARG A 632 -8.25 -6.00 -4.15
CA ARG A 632 -8.50 -5.44 -5.48
C ARG A 632 -9.30 -6.47 -6.29
N ALA A 633 -10.06 -6.03 -7.29
CA ALA A 633 -10.64 -6.90 -8.31
C ALA A 633 -10.51 -6.22 -9.67
N THR A 634 -10.19 -7.00 -10.70
CA THR A 634 -9.78 -6.50 -12.03
C THR A 634 -10.61 -7.16 -13.11
N ARG A 635 -11.15 -6.40 -14.06
CA ARG A 635 -11.95 -6.90 -15.19
C ARG A 635 -11.15 -6.88 -16.49
N PHE A 636 -11.00 -8.06 -17.06
CA PHE A 636 -10.32 -8.30 -18.33
C PHE A 636 -11.36 -8.38 -19.46
N PRO A 637 -11.12 -7.72 -20.61
CA PRO A 637 -11.91 -7.92 -21.83
C PRO A 637 -11.98 -9.40 -22.23
N ALA A 638 -13.08 -9.81 -22.88
CA ALA A 638 -13.26 -11.20 -23.30
C ALA A 638 -12.22 -11.68 -24.34
N ASP A 639 -11.60 -10.75 -25.07
CA ASP A 639 -10.52 -10.94 -26.03
C ASP A 639 -9.11 -10.76 -25.43
N PHE A 640 -8.99 -10.53 -24.12
CA PHE A 640 -7.69 -10.43 -23.45
C PHE A 640 -6.87 -11.73 -23.66
N PRO A 641 -5.58 -11.65 -24.07
CA PRO A 641 -4.82 -12.83 -24.48
C PRO A 641 -4.75 -13.96 -23.42
N GLY A 642 -4.70 -13.63 -22.14
CA GLY A 642 -4.73 -14.62 -21.05
C GLY A 642 -6.07 -15.36 -20.94
N ILE A 643 -7.20 -14.67 -21.15
CA ILE A 643 -8.54 -15.26 -21.16
C ILE A 643 -8.68 -16.26 -22.30
N ALA A 644 -8.26 -15.87 -23.51
CA ALA A 644 -8.30 -16.74 -24.68
C ALA A 644 -7.52 -18.04 -24.42
N ARG A 645 -6.31 -17.96 -23.87
CA ARG A 645 -5.43 -19.11 -23.57
C ARG A 645 -5.96 -20.03 -22.46
N LEU A 646 -6.68 -19.48 -21.48
CA LEU A 646 -7.33 -20.25 -20.41
C LEU A 646 -8.54 -21.04 -20.94
N LEU A 647 -9.36 -20.41 -21.78
CA LEU A 647 -10.62 -20.99 -22.25
C LEU A 647 -10.46 -21.88 -23.50
N THR A 648 -9.35 -21.77 -24.24
CA THR A 648 -8.96 -22.78 -25.24
C THR A 648 -8.58 -24.08 -24.57
N ARG A 649 -9.49 -25.07 -24.60
CA ARG A 649 -9.20 -26.46 -24.24
C ARG A 649 -7.98 -26.95 -25.05
N PRO A 650 -7.01 -27.68 -24.44
CA PRO A 650 -5.95 -28.32 -25.21
C PRO A 650 -6.56 -29.29 -26.22
N ALA A 651 -5.98 -29.38 -27.41
CA ALA A 651 -6.33 -30.44 -28.36
C ALA A 651 -6.02 -31.81 -27.73
N PRO A 652 -6.84 -32.84 -27.95
CA PRO A 652 -6.51 -34.19 -27.51
C PRO A 652 -5.20 -34.63 -28.17
N SER A 653 -4.25 -35.12 -27.37
CA SER A 653 -2.93 -35.50 -27.86
C SER A 653 -3.02 -36.76 -28.75
N GLU A 654 -2.56 -36.66 -29.99
CA GLU A 654 -2.48 -37.77 -30.97
C GLU A 654 -1.38 -38.80 -30.64
N THR A 655 -1.29 -39.23 -29.38
CA THR A 655 -0.22 -40.10 -28.85
C THR A 655 -0.75 -41.24 -27.98
N ALA A 656 -1.94 -41.77 -28.28
CA ALA A 656 -2.46 -43.01 -27.70
C ALA A 656 -3.59 -43.64 -28.55
N ASP A 657 -3.25 -44.21 -29.71
CA ASP A 657 -3.60 -45.59 -30.10
C ASP A 657 -3.14 -45.87 -31.55
N LYS A 658 -2.05 -46.63 -31.68
CA LYS A 658 -1.67 -47.32 -32.92
C LYS A 658 -1.55 -48.81 -32.59
N GLY A 659 -2.68 -49.44 -32.28
CA GLY A 659 -2.77 -50.87 -32.01
C GLY A 659 -2.08 -51.71 -33.09
N GLU A 660 -1.29 -52.68 -32.64
CA GLU A 660 -0.58 -53.60 -33.53
C GLU A 660 -1.57 -54.50 -34.29
N PRO A 661 -1.31 -54.83 -35.57
CA PRO A 661 -2.09 -55.83 -36.27
C PRO A 661 -1.83 -57.23 -35.67
N PRO A 662 -2.87 -58.05 -35.46
CA PRO A 662 -2.72 -59.34 -34.78
C PRO A 662 -1.88 -60.33 -35.60
N SER A 663 -0.91 -60.98 -34.94
CA SER A 663 -0.01 -61.96 -35.55
C SER A 663 -0.75 -63.24 -35.95
N GLN A 664 -0.66 -63.62 -37.22
CA GLN A 664 -1.26 -64.88 -37.72
C GLN A 664 -0.38 -66.08 -37.36
N SER A 665 -0.83 -66.85 -36.37
CA SER A 665 -0.29 -68.18 -36.06
C SER A 665 -0.50 -69.13 -37.24
N THR A 666 0.59 -69.67 -37.80
CA THR A 666 0.55 -70.68 -38.87
C THR A 666 1.63 -71.75 -38.66
N THR A 667 1.22 -72.96 -38.28
CA THR A 667 1.86 -74.26 -38.62
C THR A 667 1.14 -75.43 -37.92
N PRO A 668 1.16 -76.64 -38.49
CA PRO A 668 1.26 -77.02 -39.90
C PRO A 668 -0.08 -77.53 -40.47
#